data_AF-A0A6G0ITS3-F1
#
_entry.id   AF-A0A6G0ITS3-F1
#
_cell.length_a   1.000
_cell.length_b   1.000
_cell.length_c   1.000
_cell.angle_alpha   90.00
_cell.angle_beta   90.00
_cell.angle_gamma   90.00
#
_symmetry.space_group_name_H-M   'P 1'
#
loop_
_entity.id
_entity.type
_entity.pdbx_description
1 polymer ?
#
loop_
_entity_poly.entity_id
_entity_poly.type
_entity_poly.pdbx_seq_one_letter_code
_entity_poly.pdbx_strand_id
1 'polypeptide(L)'
;MKRSTTKPPPFEKWTKEDVHRWLVTEVKVHQTCADKFSEEEVLGDYLVAFEKRDILDLGIKHGPAVKITSSLKSLKEGSVLESEFPAYVENWTKEQVAQWLLQHVNVYSRYAERLQEEDVSGDCLVWFRKQDFLDLDIKSGPAVKILAELRQLNKKPEPTLQPILHTGTDQKEDPKPTQCEQSLMTATIQPESKTEKKRLRTVPPDESRITVEIQKTLEDLSKEDLKRFHFNLKAYTESKYGPISLSRLEGKDTIDTAKLMTDHYGSRDALRVTKDILKEINQRDLVRQLEKSMGQLELRLPKEVLKKEANQGDKLKNLLTCGGNSLDNYDRFVVVVNKSSPEQLQYLQFLSKLKLFCVLDFDPNSNNSEHYFKWRQLIQEKCDFDIGSLSIHELTLSEINGTIMALGPVSQSSERLLPSSGSSAVVLKQKDEDFMTALDILCLNQCENIYDENSSEFSDFRIKVEEEFYRGGKVKWWNFYFCDKDKAKPFVKRDKYKNVKKMIRQLKDSKNMCDLLNLFHHPGCGGTTLAMHVVWDLRQEFRCAVLKDNTLPKTEVAIQDVGLRYLFPDPYYLALLLFWPSPTEVNTEIVTYVKAIRNSSYKRLTQRFPNRNTVAHLYLGKEDGLRRLVSKPQLDENFKKMRRDTLAQLWRNGDIFKDKPIINRLRRVSGTIEQGEVFANYGNLKIPVRPAFLAGIRSGYSTERVSFYLGFAINGPLAYDIQYDN
;
A
#
# COMPACT_ATOMS: atom_id res chain seq x y z
N MET A 1 13.58 13.37 -62.28
CA MET A 1 13.76 13.66 -60.85
C MET A 1 13.67 12.36 -60.07
N LYS A 2 14.80 11.83 -59.57
CA LYS A 2 14.84 10.63 -58.72
C LYS A 2 14.48 11.05 -57.29
N ARG A 3 13.36 10.57 -56.73
CA ARG A 3 13.07 10.66 -55.29
C ARG A 3 14.08 9.76 -54.57
N SER A 4 15.00 10.35 -53.81
CA SER A 4 15.95 9.59 -52.99
C SER A 4 15.19 8.98 -51.81
N THR A 5 15.18 7.65 -51.72
CA THR A 5 14.72 6.92 -50.54
C THR A 5 15.81 6.96 -49.47
N THR A 6 15.93 8.11 -48.81
CA THR A 6 16.66 8.20 -47.54
C THR A 6 15.89 7.39 -46.49
N LYS A 7 16.56 6.43 -45.83
CA LYS A 7 16.02 5.75 -44.65
C LYS A 7 15.50 6.81 -43.66
N PRO A 8 14.33 6.61 -43.03
CA PRO A 8 13.83 7.56 -42.05
C PRO A 8 14.88 7.73 -40.94
N PRO A 9 15.04 8.96 -40.41
CA PRO A 9 15.93 9.18 -39.28
C PRO A 9 15.52 8.29 -38.10
N PRO A 10 16.48 7.90 -37.23
CA PRO A 10 16.17 7.25 -35.95
C PRO A 10 15.07 8.02 -35.23
N PHE A 11 14.13 7.33 -34.59
CA PHE A 11 12.95 7.99 -34.04
C PHE A 11 13.28 8.97 -32.92
N GLU A 12 14.44 8.84 -32.29
CA GLU A 12 15.00 9.80 -31.33
C GLU A 12 15.36 11.15 -31.98
N LYS A 13 15.36 11.25 -33.31
CA LYS A 13 15.60 12.48 -34.06
C LYS A 13 14.35 13.00 -34.77
N TRP A 14 13.18 12.44 -34.49
CA TRP A 14 11.94 12.87 -35.12
C TRP A 14 11.54 14.26 -34.64
N THR A 15 11.18 15.11 -35.60
CA THR A 15 10.52 16.39 -35.35
C THR A 15 9.07 16.17 -34.92
N LYS A 16 8.40 17.20 -34.41
CA LYS A 16 6.97 17.11 -34.07
C LYS A 16 6.12 16.74 -35.29
N GLU A 17 6.49 17.17 -36.49
CA GLU A 17 5.83 16.81 -37.74
C GLU A 17 6.04 15.34 -38.12
N ASP A 18 7.18 14.75 -37.76
CA ASP A 18 7.45 13.33 -37.95
C ASP A 18 6.66 12.47 -36.95
N VAL A 19 6.58 12.89 -35.69
CA VAL A 19 5.74 12.26 -34.65
C VAL A 19 4.28 12.30 -35.05
N HIS A 20 3.80 13.48 -35.48
CA HIS A 20 2.43 13.68 -35.96
C HIS A 20 2.12 12.74 -37.13
N ARG A 21 3.00 12.69 -38.13
CA ARG A 21 2.86 11.81 -39.29
C ARG A 21 2.81 10.35 -38.87
N TRP A 22 3.70 9.90 -37.99
CA TRP A 22 3.73 8.53 -37.49
C TRP A 22 2.40 8.14 -36.80
N LEU A 23 1.85 9.02 -35.97
CA LEU A 23 0.56 8.79 -35.30
C LEU A 23 -0.59 8.62 -36.30
N VAL A 24 -0.63 9.43 -37.35
CA VAL A 24 -1.71 9.39 -38.34
C VAL A 24 -1.54 8.24 -39.34
N THR A 25 -0.32 7.97 -39.82
CA THR A 25 -0.08 7.02 -40.92
C THR A 25 0.22 5.61 -40.44
N GLU A 26 1.07 5.46 -39.42
CA GLU A 26 1.52 4.14 -38.94
C GLU A 26 0.63 3.63 -37.80
N VAL A 27 0.39 4.47 -36.78
CA VAL A 27 -0.47 4.11 -35.64
C VAL A 27 -1.95 4.21 -36.02
N LYS A 28 -2.30 5.00 -37.04
CA LYS A 28 -3.68 5.22 -37.50
C LYS A 28 -4.61 5.66 -36.37
N VAL A 29 -4.18 6.63 -35.55
CA VAL A 29 -5.09 7.31 -34.62
C VAL A 29 -5.75 8.51 -35.29
N HIS A 30 -6.87 8.97 -34.72
CA HIS A 30 -7.57 10.15 -35.25
C HIS A 30 -6.65 11.38 -35.22
N GLN A 31 -6.77 12.25 -36.24
CA GLN A 31 -5.97 13.47 -36.41
C GLN A 31 -5.90 14.32 -35.12
N THR A 32 -7.03 14.49 -34.44
CA THR A 32 -7.13 15.24 -33.17
C THR A 32 -6.27 14.67 -32.03
N CYS A 33 -5.92 13.37 -32.08
CA CYS A 33 -4.97 12.79 -31.12
C CYS A 33 -3.54 13.18 -31.48
N ALA A 34 -3.18 13.18 -32.77
CA ALA A 34 -1.86 13.59 -33.24
C ALA A 34 -1.61 15.10 -33.05
N ASP A 35 -2.66 15.91 -33.21
CA ASP A 35 -2.60 17.36 -32.99
C ASP A 35 -2.22 17.69 -31.52
N LYS A 36 -2.74 16.95 -30.54
CA LYS A 36 -2.38 17.10 -29.11
C LYS A 36 -0.90 16.89 -28.82
N PHE A 37 -0.27 15.91 -29.48
CA PHE A 37 1.18 15.72 -29.38
C PHE A 37 1.94 16.90 -29.99
N SER A 38 1.39 17.55 -31.02
CA SER A 38 2.03 18.72 -31.66
C SER A 38 1.83 20.01 -30.86
N GLU A 39 0.66 20.17 -30.22
CA GLU A 39 0.34 21.28 -29.32
C GLU A 39 1.25 21.31 -28.09
N GLU A 40 1.54 20.13 -27.53
CA GLU A 40 2.45 19.95 -26.38
C GLU A 40 3.92 19.78 -26.80
N GLU A 41 4.24 20.11 -28.06
CA GLU A 41 5.59 20.11 -28.63
C GLU A 41 6.37 18.79 -28.43
N VAL A 42 5.69 17.64 -28.51
CA VAL A 42 6.31 16.33 -28.26
C VAL A 42 7.24 15.94 -29.41
N LEU A 43 8.53 15.80 -29.10
CA LEU A 43 9.58 15.37 -30.02
C LEU A 43 9.86 13.87 -29.91
N GLY A 44 10.58 13.34 -30.91
CA GLY A 44 10.90 11.91 -31.01
C GLY A 44 11.76 11.35 -29.87
N ASP A 45 12.69 12.15 -29.35
CA ASP A 45 13.52 11.80 -28.19
C ASP A 45 12.69 11.69 -26.89
N TYR A 46 11.57 12.43 -26.79
CA TYR A 46 10.67 12.35 -25.63
C TYR A 46 9.87 11.05 -25.65
N LEU A 47 9.45 10.57 -26.83
CA LEU A 47 8.69 9.31 -26.97
C LEU A 47 9.42 8.09 -26.40
N VAL A 48 10.76 8.15 -26.28
CA VAL A 48 11.57 7.12 -25.62
C VAL A 48 11.15 6.92 -24.15
N ALA A 49 10.77 7.99 -23.46
CA ALA A 49 10.41 7.98 -22.05
C ALA A 49 8.89 7.91 -21.79
N PHE A 50 8.05 8.14 -22.80
CA PHE A 50 6.58 8.15 -22.64
C PHE A 50 6.04 6.79 -22.17
N GLU A 51 5.28 6.80 -21.08
CA GLU A 51 4.38 5.75 -20.62
C GLU A 51 2.92 6.06 -21.00
N LYS A 52 2.03 5.07 -20.90
CA LYS A 52 0.59 5.22 -21.15
C LYS A 52 -0.03 6.40 -20.38
N ARG A 53 0.42 6.66 -19.15
CA ARG A 53 -0.09 7.73 -18.30
C ARG A 53 0.22 9.12 -18.86
N ASP A 54 1.42 9.30 -19.41
CA ASP A 54 1.81 10.57 -20.03
C ASP A 54 0.95 10.87 -21.26
N ILE A 55 0.54 9.84 -22.01
CA ILE A 55 -0.38 9.98 -23.15
C ILE A 55 -1.80 10.36 -22.69
N LEU A 56 -2.28 9.78 -21.58
CA LEU A 56 -3.57 10.14 -20.99
C LEU A 56 -3.57 11.58 -20.45
N ASP A 57 -2.44 12.05 -19.92
CA ASP A 57 -2.28 13.42 -19.41
C ASP A 57 -2.35 14.48 -20.53
N LEU A 58 -2.07 14.11 -21.79
CA LEU A 58 -2.38 14.93 -22.98
C LEU A 58 -3.89 15.04 -23.28
N GLY A 59 -4.74 14.44 -22.44
CA GLY A 59 -6.19 14.37 -22.62
C GLY A 59 -6.61 13.43 -23.74
N ILE A 60 -5.75 12.50 -24.18
CA ILE A 60 -6.11 11.47 -25.15
C ILE A 60 -6.90 10.38 -24.44
N LYS A 61 -8.02 9.96 -25.04
CA LYS A 61 -8.90 8.96 -24.45
C LYS A 61 -8.24 7.58 -24.40
N HIS A 62 -8.78 6.72 -23.54
CA HIS A 62 -8.11 5.49 -23.17
C HIS A 62 -7.92 4.49 -24.34
N GLY A 63 -8.84 4.44 -25.32
CA GLY A 63 -8.69 3.57 -26.50
C GLY A 63 -7.43 3.91 -27.31
N PRO A 64 -7.34 5.10 -27.91
CA PRO A 64 -6.16 5.55 -28.65
C PRO A 64 -4.86 5.49 -27.82
N ALA A 65 -4.92 5.80 -26.52
CA ALA A 65 -3.74 5.76 -25.65
C ALA A 65 -3.11 4.36 -25.54
N VAL A 66 -3.92 3.30 -25.44
CA VAL A 66 -3.44 1.90 -25.40
C VAL A 66 -2.79 1.51 -26.72
N LYS A 67 -3.39 1.94 -27.84
CA LYS A 67 -2.85 1.71 -29.19
C LYS A 67 -1.48 2.37 -29.37
N ILE A 68 -1.37 3.67 -29.05
CA ILE A 68 -0.11 4.43 -29.14
C ILE A 68 0.97 3.81 -28.24
N THR A 69 0.62 3.44 -27.00
CA THR A 69 1.56 2.80 -26.07
C THR A 69 2.14 1.50 -26.66
N SER A 70 1.29 0.69 -27.29
CA SER A 70 1.69 -0.59 -27.89
C SER A 70 2.57 -0.36 -29.12
N SER A 71 2.23 0.60 -29.98
CA SER A 71 3.05 0.98 -31.14
C SER A 71 4.40 1.58 -30.74
N LEU A 72 4.46 2.38 -29.67
CA LEU A 72 5.72 2.89 -29.11
C LEU A 72 6.60 1.76 -28.59
N LYS A 73 6.02 0.75 -27.95
CA LYS A 73 6.76 -0.41 -27.46
C LYS A 73 7.40 -1.18 -28.62
N SER A 74 6.66 -1.42 -29.71
CA SER A 74 7.21 -2.04 -30.92
C SER A 74 8.28 -1.21 -31.59
N LEU A 75 8.12 0.12 -31.62
CA LEU A 75 9.14 1.05 -32.16
C LEU A 75 10.46 0.96 -31.37
N LYS A 76 10.38 0.85 -30.02
CA LYS A 76 11.55 0.68 -29.12
C LYS A 76 12.22 -0.68 -29.29
N GLU A 77 11.44 -1.73 -29.50
CA GLU A 77 11.92 -3.12 -29.60
C GLU A 77 12.34 -3.52 -31.02
N GLY A 78 12.10 -2.66 -32.03
CA GLY A 78 12.40 -2.94 -33.43
C GLY A 78 11.56 -4.08 -34.02
N SER A 79 10.40 -4.37 -33.42
CA SER A 79 9.51 -5.47 -33.80
C SER A 79 8.35 -4.98 -34.68
N VAL A 80 7.91 -5.83 -35.63
CA VAL A 80 6.69 -5.57 -36.40
C VAL A 80 5.49 -5.92 -35.52
N LEU A 81 4.57 -4.97 -35.35
CA LEU A 81 3.36 -5.13 -34.57
C LEU A 81 2.34 -5.93 -35.39
N GLU A 82 2.32 -7.26 -35.21
CA GLU A 82 1.24 -8.11 -35.73
C GLU A 82 0.24 -8.43 -34.61
N SER A 83 -1.03 -8.17 -34.87
CA SER A 83 -2.11 -8.51 -33.94
C SER A 83 -2.32 -10.03 -33.91
N GLU A 84 -2.49 -10.58 -32.71
CA GLU A 84 -2.82 -12.00 -32.50
C GLU A 84 -4.29 -12.33 -32.82
N PHE A 85 -5.06 -11.36 -33.30
CA PHE A 85 -6.51 -11.43 -33.53
C PHE A 85 -6.87 -11.28 -35.01
N PRO A 86 -8.06 -11.72 -35.45
CA PRO A 86 -8.44 -11.68 -36.86
C PRO A 86 -8.59 -10.24 -37.36
N ALA A 87 -8.18 -9.99 -38.60
CA ALA A 87 -8.21 -8.64 -39.21
C ALA A 87 -9.59 -7.96 -39.21
N TYR A 88 -10.69 -8.72 -39.17
CA TYR A 88 -12.04 -8.15 -39.08
C TYR A 88 -12.30 -7.46 -37.74
N VAL A 89 -11.66 -7.91 -36.65
CA VAL A 89 -11.80 -7.31 -35.31
C VAL A 89 -11.20 -5.92 -35.30
N GLU A 90 -10.08 -5.71 -35.98
CA GLU A 90 -9.45 -4.38 -36.10
C GLU A 90 -10.34 -3.37 -36.83
N ASN A 91 -11.23 -3.84 -37.71
CA ASN A 91 -12.14 -2.98 -38.47
C ASN A 91 -13.40 -2.60 -37.68
N TRP A 92 -13.59 -3.09 -36.45
CA TRP A 92 -14.76 -2.75 -35.66
C TRP A 92 -14.74 -1.29 -35.20
N THR A 93 -15.85 -0.58 -35.41
CA THR A 93 -16.07 0.74 -34.80
C THR A 93 -16.31 0.59 -33.29
N LYS A 94 -16.20 1.69 -32.54
CA LYS A 94 -16.52 1.70 -31.09
C LYS A 94 -17.97 1.27 -30.80
N GLU A 95 -18.91 1.56 -31.70
CA GLU A 95 -20.30 1.09 -31.62
C GLU A 95 -20.38 -0.43 -31.81
N GLN A 96 -19.62 -0.98 -32.76
CA GLN A 96 -19.56 -2.43 -32.99
C GLN A 96 -18.89 -3.17 -31.83
N VAL A 97 -17.87 -2.58 -31.21
CA VAL A 97 -17.28 -3.09 -29.95
C VAL A 97 -18.33 -3.11 -28.84
N ALA A 98 -19.09 -2.03 -28.66
CA ALA A 98 -20.17 -1.99 -27.67
C ALA A 98 -21.27 -3.04 -27.95
N GLN A 99 -21.67 -3.20 -29.21
CA GLN A 99 -22.62 -4.23 -29.63
C GLN A 99 -22.11 -5.64 -29.33
N TRP A 100 -20.84 -5.92 -29.62
CA TRP A 100 -20.22 -7.22 -29.34
C TRP A 100 -20.21 -7.53 -27.84
N LEU A 101 -19.87 -6.54 -27.01
CA LEU A 101 -19.87 -6.66 -25.55
C LEU A 101 -21.27 -7.00 -25.00
N LEU A 102 -22.30 -6.35 -25.52
CA LEU A 102 -23.68 -6.56 -25.11
C LEU A 102 -24.25 -7.89 -25.62
N GLN A 103 -24.09 -8.19 -26.91
CA GLN A 103 -24.77 -9.30 -27.58
C GLN A 103 -24.04 -10.62 -27.42
N HIS A 104 -22.70 -10.61 -27.43
CA HIS A 104 -21.89 -11.84 -27.49
C HIS A 104 -21.13 -12.09 -26.19
N VAL A 105 -20.57 -11.06 -25.56
CA VAL A 105 -19.90 -11.21 -24.26
C VAL A 105 -20.89 -11.18 -23.09
N ASN A 106 -22.08 -10.57 -23.27
CA ASN A 106 -23.09 -10.41 -22.24
C ASN A 106 -22.49 -9.80 -20.95
N VAL A 107 -21.95 -8.58 -21.09
CA VAL A 107 -21.51 -7.73 -19.96
C VAL A 107 -22.54 -6.63 -19.70
N TYR A 108 -22.54 -6.09 -18.48
CA TYR A 108 -23.43 -4.97 -18.11
C TYR A 108 -23.25 -3.77 -19.04
N SER A 109 -24.35 -3.12 -19.42
CA SER A 109 -24.36 -2.01 -20.39
C SER A 109 -23.41 -0.88 -20.02
N ARG A 110 -23.34 -0.53 -18.73
CA ARG A 110 -22.40 0.47 -18.22
C ARG A 110 -20.94 0.24 -18.63
N TYR A 111 -20.51 -1.02 -18.83
CA TYR A 111 -19.13 -1.31 -19.25
C TYR A 111 -18.95 -1.15 -20.75
N ALA A 112 -19.96 -1.47 -21.55
CA ALA A 112 -19.97 -1.22 -22.99
C ALA A 112 -20.02 0.29 -23.28
N GLU A 113 -20.88 1.02 -22.56
CA GLU A 113 -20.96 2.48 -22.60
C GLU A 113 -19.61 3.11 -22.23
N ARG A 114 -18.97 2.66 -21.14
CA ARG A 114 -17.67 3.17 -20.71
C ARG A 114 -16.57 2.98 -21.75
N LEU A 115 -16.51 1.81 -22.40
CA LEU A 115 -15.55 1.56 -23.48
C LEU A 115 -15.84 2.42 -24.71
N GLN A 116 -17.12 2.69 -24.99
CA GLN A 116 -17.52 3.56 -26.11
C GLN A 116 -17.21 5.04 -25.82
N GLU A 117 -17.44 5.54 -24.60
CA GLU A 117 -17.10 6.90 -24.16
C GLU A 117 -15.60 7.20 -24.35
N GLU A 118 -14.78 6.18 -24.07
CA GLU A 118 -13.32 6.23 -24.12
C GLU A 118 -12.73 5.92 -25.51
N ASP A 119 -13.57 5.96 -26.54
CA ASP A 119 -13.24 5.73 -27.95
C ASP A 119 -12.50 4.41 -28.21
N VAL A 120 -12.92 3.33 -27.55
CA VAL A 120 -12.35 1.98 -27.76
C VAL A 120 -12.96 1.32 -28.99
N SER A 121 -12.31 1.49 -30.15
CA SER A 121 -12.55 0.74 -31.38
C SER A 121 -11.82 -0.59 -31.38
N GLY A 122 -12.12 -1.46 -32.35
CA GLY A 122 -11.56 -2.81 -32.43
C GLY A 122 -10.04 -2.85 -32.58
N ASP A 123 -9.48 -1.96 -33.40
CA ASP A 123 -8.05 -1.72 -33.56
C ASP A 123 -7.33 -1.22 -32.29
N CYS A 124 -8.09 -0.71 -31.32
CA CYS A 124 -7.59 -0.40 -29.98
C CYS A 124 -7.76 -1.61 -29.06
N LEU A 125 -8.93 -2.26 -29.08
CA LEU A 125 -9.33 -3.36 -28.21
C LEU A 125 -8.37 -4.56 -28.30
N VAL A 126 -7.85 -4.86 -29.50
CA VAL A 126 -6.88 -5.95 -29.70
C VAL A 126 -5.60 -5.78 -28.87
N TRP A 127 -5.27 -4.56 -28.45
CA TRP A 127 -4.10 -4.25 -27.62
C TRP A 127 -4.40 -4.20 -26.11
N PHE A 128 -5.67 -4.32 -25.71
CA PHE A 128 -6.06 -4.22 -24.30
C PHE A 128 -5.56 -5.42 -23.50
N ARG A 129 -4.93 -5.12 -22.37
CA ARG A 129 -4.59 -6.07 -21.32
C ARG A 129 -5.61 -5.95 -20.18
N LYS A 130 -5.54 -6.90 -19.25
CA LYS A 130 -6.42 -6.90 -18.07
C LYS A 130 -6.37 -5.57 -17.31
N GLN A 131 -5.18 -4.97 -17.19
CA GLN A 131 -5.00 -3.70 -16.49
C GLN A 131 -5.72 -2.54 -17.19
N ASP A 132 -5.76 -2.52 -18.52
CA ASP A 132 -6.44 -1.47 -19.30
C ASP A 132 -7.96 -1.44 -19.05
N PHE A 133 -8.58 -2.60 -18.80
CA PHE A 133 -9.98 -2.66 -18.38
C PHE A 133 -10.16 -2.18 -16.93
N LEU A 134 -9.22 -2.50 -16.03
CA LEU A 134 -9.29 -2.07 -14.63
C LEU A 134 -9.12 -0.55 -14.51
N ASP A 135 -8.26 0.05 -15.34
CA ASP A 135 -8.06 1.50 -15.43
C ASP A 135 -9.33 2.23 -15.89
N LEU A 136 -10.28 1.52 -16.53
CA LEU A 136 -11.60 1.99 -16.93
C LEU A 136 -12.73 1.63 -15.93
N ASP A 137 -12.39 1.26 -14.69
CA ASP A 137 -13.32 0.84 -13.64
C ASP A 137 -14.15 -0.43 -13.99
N ILE A 138 -13.72 -1.19 -14.99
CA ILE A 138 -14.34 -2.49 -15.31
C ILE A 138 -13.81 -3.51 -14.31
N LYS A 139 -14.69 -4.10 -13.51
CA LYS A 139 -14.31 -5.08 -12.48
C LYS A 139 -13.55 -6.28 -13.07
N SER A 140 -12.68 -6.91 -12.26
CA SER A 140 -11.82 -8.01 -12.70
C SER A 140 -12.56 -9.21 -13.32
N GLY A 141 -13.79 -9.51 -12.91
CA GLY A 141 -14.58 -10.60 -13.48
C GLY A 141 -14.94 -10.34 -14.95
N PRO A 142 -15.72 -9.28 -15.24
CA PRO A 142 -16.00 -8.82 -16.60
C PRO A 142 -14.76 -8.66 -17.47
N ALA A 143 -13.67 -8.07 -16.95
CA ALA A 143 -12.42 -7.91 -17.71
C ALA A 143 -11.82 -9.24 -18.18
N VAL A 144 -11.82 -10.27 -17.32
CA VAL A 144 -11.34 -11.61 -17.70
C VAL A 144 -12.28 -12.27 -18.72
N LYS A 145 -13.60 -12.06 -18.59
CA LYS A 145 -14.59 -12.58 -19.55
C LYS A 145 -14.39 -11.96 -20.95
N ILE A 146 -14.21 -10.65 -21.02
CA ILE A 146 -13.96 -9.92 -22.29
C ILE A 146 -12.69 -10.45 -22.97
N LEU A 147 -11.59 -10.57 -22.23
CA LEU A 147 -10.33 -11.12 -22.76
C LEU A 147 -10.46 -12.58 -23.20
N ALA A 148 -11.23 -13.39 -22.46
CA ALA A 148 -11.46 -14.78 -22.82
C ALA A 148 -12.25 -14.88 -24.14
N GLU A 149 -13.35 -14.13 -24.29
CA GLU A 149 -14.14 -14.13 -25.52
C GLU A 149 -13.37 -13.54 -26.71
N LEU A 150 -12.59 -12.47 -26.49
CA LEU A 150 -11.75 -11.88 -27.54
C LEU A 150 -10.77 -12.92 -28.12
N ARG A 151 -10.17 -13.77 -27.26
CA ARG A 151 -9.31 -14.89 -27.70
C ARG A 151 -10.07 -16.01 -28.41
N GLN A 152 -11.37 -16.19 -28.14
CA GLN A 152 -12.20 -17.19 -28.81
C GLN A 152 -12.58 -16.78 -30.24
N LEU A 153 -12.48 -15.50 -30.59
CA LEU A 153 -12.71 -15.01 -31.96
C LEU A 153 -11.72 -15.60 -32.98
N ASN A 154 -10.55 -16.06 -32.51
CA ASN A 154 -9.61 -16.82 -33.34
C ASN A 154 -10.12 -18.21 -33.75
N LYS A 155 -11.16 -18.73 -33.08
CA LYS A 155 -11.67 -20.10 -33.25
C LYS A 155 -13.12 -20.15 -33.74
N LYS A 156 -13.79 -19.00 -33.83
CA LYS A 156 -15.22 -18.88 -34.18
C LYS A 156 -15.39 -18.03 -35.44
N PRO A 157 -16.44 -18.26 -36.24
CA PRO A 157 -16.79 -17.37 -37.35
C PRO A 157 -17.13 -15.97 -36.83
N GLU A 158 -17.00 -14.95 -37.70
CA GLU A 158 -17.28 -13.56 -37.36
C GLU A 158 -18.69 -13.40 -36.76
N PRO A 159 -18.83 -12.76 -35.59
CA PRO A 159 -20.11 -12.60 -34.93
C PRO A 159 -21.00 -11.62 -35.71
N THR A 160 -22.25 -12.01 -35.98
CA THR A 160 -23.25 -11.08 -36.53
C THR A 160 -23.61 -10.03 -35.47
N LEU A 161 -23.29 -8.77 -35.74
CA LEU A 161 -23.61 -7.62 -34.87
C LEU A 161 -24.84 -6.89 -35.42
N GLN A 162 -25.94 -6.85 -34.65
CA GLN A 162 -27.16 -6.15 -35.08
C GLN A 162 -27.25 -4.74 -34.47
N PRO A 163 -27.75 -3.73 -35.22
CA PRO A 163 -28.01 -2.40 -34.67
C PRO A 163 -29.03 -2.45 -33.53
N ILE A 164 -28.71 -1.80 -32.41
CA ILE A 164 -29.61 -1.72 -31.25
C ILE A 164 -30.64 -0.62 -31.55
N LEU A 165 -31.90 -1.00 -31.81
CA LEU A 165 -33.04 -0.06 -31.78
C LEU A 165 -33.21 0.42 -30.34
N HIS A 166 -33.14 1.73 -30.12
CA HIS A 166 -33.42 2.34 -28.82
C HIS A 166 -34.89 2.10 -28.43
N THR A 167 -35.14 1.02 -27.72
CA THR A 167 -36.30 0.90 -26.83
C THR A 167 -35.76 0.86 -25.41
N GLY A 168 -36.11 1.90 -24.64
CA GLY A 168 -35.68 2.03 -23.26
C GLY A 168 -36.18 0.88 -22.42
N THR A 169 -35.25 0.04 -21.96
CA THR A 169 -35.42 -0.80 -20.79
C THR A 169 -34.12 -0.75 -20.00
N ASP A 170 -34.01 0.28 -19.17
CA ASP A 170 -33.13 0.26 -18.01
C ASP A 170 -33.41 -1.03 -17.23
N GLN A 171 -32.41 -1.92 -17.13
CA GLN A 171 -32.41 -2.91 -16.07
C GLN A 171 -32.10 -2.17 -14.76
N LYS A 172 -33.16 -1.58 -14.17
CA LYS A 172 -33.19 -1.17 -12.78
C LYS A 172 -33.03 -2.39 -11.88
N GLU A 173 -32.31 -2.18 -10.78
CA GLU A 173 -32.23 -3.10 -9.65
C GLU A 173 -33.62 -3.43 -9.06
N ASP A 174 -33.67 -4.63 -8.46
CA ASP A 174 -34.66 -5.23 -7.52
C ASP A 174 -35.93 -5.89 -8.10
N PRO A 175 -36.59 -6.88 -7.43
CA PRO A 175 -36.32 -7.64 -6.18
C PRO A 175 -36.47 -9.20 -6.32
N LYS A 176 -36.29 -9.96 -5.21
CA LYS A 176 -36.59 -11.43 -5.07
C LYS A 176 -37.96 -11.82 -5.66
N PRO A 177 -38.11 -13.05 -6.21
CA PRO A 177 -39.16 -13.93 -5.66
C PRO A 177 -38.88 -15.45 -5.67
N THR A 178 -39.74 -16.08 -4.87
CA THR A 178 -39.90 -17.49 -4.50
C THR A 178 -40.81 -18.24 -5.49
N GLN A 179 -40.53 -19.53 -5.75
CA GLN A 179 -41.43 -20.63 -6.22
C GLN A 179 -42.10 -20.45 -7.60
N CYS A 180 -42.41 -21.46 -8.41
CA CYS A 180 -42.26 -22.91 -8.49
C CYS A 180 -42.65 -23.26 -9.94
N GLU A 181 -42.00 -24.23 -10.60
CA GLU A 181 -42.70 -25.35 -11.27
C GLU A 181 -41.73 -26.20 -12.11
N GLN A 182 -42.00 -27.49 -12.00
CA GLN A 182 -41.30 -28.61 -12.62
C GLN A 182 -41.66 -28.68 -14.10
N SER A 183 -40.75 -29.17 -14.93
CA SER A 183 -41.05 -30.36 -15.73
C SER A 183 -39.81 -31.01 -16.33
N LEU A 184 -39.91 -32.32 -16.33
CA LEU A 184 -38.95 -33.33 -16.72
C LEU A 184 -38.65 -33.27 -18.23
N MET A 185 -37.44 -33.70 -18.61
CA MET A 185 -37.33 -34.77 -19.61
C MET A 185 -36.09 -35.63 -19.36
N THR A 186 -36.36 -36.92 -19.47
CA THR A 186 -35.60 -38.10 -19.06
C THR A 186 -34.81 -38.64 -20.25
N ALA A 187 -33.57 -39.10 -20.05
CA ALA A 187 -33.08 -40.40 -20.56
C ALA A 187 -31.60 -40.62 -20.20
N THR A 188 -31.01 -41.81 -20.01
CA THR A 188 -31.38 -43.17 -19.58
C THR A 188 -30.06 -43.95 -19.65
N ILE A 189 -29.58 -44.50 -18.52
CA ILE A 189 -28.83 -45.78 -18.30
C ILE A 189 -27.47 -45.99 -19.01
N GLN A 190 -26.39 -46.60 -18.49
CA GLN A 190 -25.80 -47.08 -17.21
C GLN A 190 -24.38 -47.66 -17.62
N PRO A 191 -23.68 -48.59 -16.92
CA PRO A 191 -22.71 -48.36 -15.83
C PRO A 191 -21.34 -49.09 -16.04
N GLU A 192 -20.60 -49.27 -14.94
CA GLU A 192 -19.41 -50.15 -14.69
C GLU A 192 -18.04 -49.44 -14.72
N SER A 193 -17.11 -49.62 -13.78
CA SER A 193 -16.91 -50.65 -12.75
C SER A 193 -16.09 -50.12 -11.56
N LYS A 194 -16.20 -50.84 -10.43
CA LYS A 194 -15.57 -50.58 -9.12
C LYS A 194 -14.07 -50.87 -9.10
N THR A 195 -13.30 -50.15 -8.30
CA THR A 195 -12.37 -50.81 -7.35
C THR A 195 -12.10 -49.95 -6.11
N GLU A 196 -12.43 -50.53 -4.96
CA GLU A 196 -12.16 -50.06 -3.61
C GLU A 196 -10.67 -50.19 -3.26
N LYS A 197 -10.06 -49.15 -2.67
CA LYS A 197 -8.90 -49.31 -1.77
C LYS A 197 -9.07 -48.44 -0.53
N LYS A 198 -9.43 -49.11 0.57
CA LYS A 198 -9.41 -48.64 1.95
C LYS A 198 -7.96 -48.27 2.33
N ARG A 199 -7.74 -47.03 2.79
CA ARG A 199 -6.59 -46.69 3.65
C ARG A 199 -7.10 -45.87 4.84
N LEU A 200 -6.85 -46.41 6.02
CA LEU A 200 -6.97 -45.74 7.32
C LEU A 200 -6.35 -44.35 7.24
N ARG A 201 -7.12 -43.32 7.59
CA ARG A 201 -6.61 -41.99 7.93
C ARG A 201 -6.64 -41.84 9.44
N THR A 202 -5.46 -41.79 10.04
CA THR A 202 -5.25 -41.10 11.32
C THR A 202 -5.29 -39.60 11.03
N VAL A 203 -6.16 -38.88 11.75
CA VAL A 203 -6.42 -37.44 11.57
C VAL A 203 -5.42 -36.63 12.41
N PRO A 204 -4.77 -35.58 11.88
CA PRO A 204 -3.90 -34.68 12.65
C PRO A 204 -4.70 -33.74 13.58
N PRO A 205 -4.15 -33.28 14.71
CA PRO A 205 -4.94 -32.80 15.85
C PRO A 205 -5.60 -31.41 15.71
N ASP A 206 -5.31 -30.61 14.69
CA ASP A 206 -5.84 -29.23 14.58
C ASP A 206 -7.09 -29.06 13.70
N GLU A 207 -7.34 -29.96 12.72
CA GLU A 207 -8.64 -30.06 12.03
C GLU A 207 -9.78 -30.44 13.01
N SER A 208 -9.43 -31.01 14.16
CA SER A 208 -10.39 -31.46 15.17
C SER A 208 -11.01 -30.31 15.98
N ARG A 209 -10.29 -29.22 16.24
CA ARG A 209 -10.72 -28.21 17.24
C ARG A 209 -11.77 -27.23 16.71
N ILE A 210 -11.63 -26.74 15.47
CA ILE A 210 -12.67 -25.87 14.86
C ILE A 210 -13.94 -26.67 14.60
N THR A 211 -13.80 -27.93 14.17
CA THR A 211 -14.93 -28.85 14.01
C THR A 211 -15.67 -29.05 15.33
N VAL A 212 -14.95 -29.23 16.45
CA VAL A 212 -15.53 -29.36 17.79
C VAL A 212 -16.22 -28.07 18.25
N GLU A 213 -15.67 -26.89 17.99
CA GLU A 213 -16.32 -25.63 18.38
C GLU A 213 -17.55 -25.30 17.53
N ILE A 214 -17.53 -25.61 16.23
CA ILE A 214 -18.72 -25.55 15.39
C ILE A 214 -19.77 -26.54 15.92
N GLN A 215 -19.38 -27.78 16.22
CA GLN A 215 -20.28 -28.78 16.78
C GLN A 215 -20.96 -28.29 18.06
N LYS A 216 -20.21 -27.81 19.06
CA LYS A 216 -20.77 -27.27 20.30
C LYS A 216 -21.75 -26.13 20.04
N THR A 217 -21.40 -25.23 19.13
CA THR A 217 -22.28 -24.10 18.76
C THR A 217 -23.57 -24.59 18.09
N LEU A 218 -23.52 -25.67 17.33
CA LEU A 218 -24.69 -26.29 16.72
C LEU A 218 -25.52 -27.11 17.72
N GLU A 219 -24.92 -27.66 18.78
CA GLU A 219 -25.61 -28.35 19.87
C GLU A 219 -26.47 -27.38 20.70
N ASP A 220 -26.06 -26.12 20.81
CA ASP A 220 -26.82 -25.06 21.47
C ASP A 220 -27.99 -24.53 20.61
N LEU A 221 -28.17 -25.02 19.38
CA LEU A 221 -29.33 -24.70 18.55
C LEU A 221 -30.54 -25.58 18.89
N SER A 222 -31.74 -24.98 18.86
CA SER A 222 -32.98 -25.75 18.90
C SER A 222 -33.11 -26.65 17.66
N LYS A 223 -33.92 -27.72 17.74
CA LYS A 223 -34.17 -28.60 16.58
C LYS A 223 -34.74 -27.85 15.38
N GLU A 224 -35.48 -26.78 15.61
CA GLU A 224 -36.04 -25.92 14.56
C GLU A 224 -34.95 -25.00 13.96
N ASP A 225 -34.09 -24.43 14.79
CA ASP A 225 -33.00 -23.57 14.34
C ASP A 225 -31.89 -24.35 13.63
N LEU A 226 -31.64 -25.61 14.01
CA LEU A 226 -30.73 -26.50 13.28
C LEU A 226 -31.28 -26.82 11.87
N LYS A 227 -32.59 -27.04 11.74
CA LYS A 227 -33.24 -27.20 10.42
C LYS A 227 -33.11 -25.93 9.58
N ARG A 228 -33.29 -24.75 10.19
CA ARG A 228 -33.06 -23.46 9.54
C ARG A 228 -31.59 -23.27 9.15
N PHE A 229 -30.66 -23.72 9.99
CA PHE A 229 -29.23 -23.70 9.72
C PHE A 229 -28.87 -24.56 8.50
N HIS A 230 -29.37 -25.80 8.44
CA HIS A 230 -29.22 -26.68 7.27
C HIS A 230 -29.85 -26.11 6.00
N PHE A 231 -31.01 -25.48 6.11
CA PHE A 231 -31.67 -24.83 4.98
C PHE A 231 -30.83 -23.67 4.41
N ASN A 232 -30.20 -22.87 5.29
CA ASN A 232 -29.34 -21.78 4.87
C ASN A 232 -28.00 -22.27 4.27
N LEU A 233 -27.49 -23.44 4.70
CA LEU A 233 -26.31 -24.07 4.07
C LEU A 233 -26.55 -24.46 2.59
N LYS A 234 -27.80 -24.77 2.22
CA LYS A 234 -28.20 -25.04 0.82
C LYS A 234 -28.20 -23.77 -0.03
N ALA A 235 -28.46 -22.61 0.56
CA ALA A 235 -28.58 -21.33 -0.14
C ALA A 235 -27.33 -20.47 -0.07
N TYR A 236 -26.31 -20.89 0.69
CA TYR A 236 -25.10 -20.11 0.92
C TYR A 236 -24.16 -20.09 -0.30
N THR A 237 -24.11 -18.96 -1.01
CA THR A 237 -23.33 -18.77 -2.24
C THR A 237 -22.08 -17.90 -2.05
N GLU A 238 -21.88 -17.33 -0.86
CA GLU A 238 -20.77 -16.39 -0.57
C GLU A 238 -19.41 -17.08 -0.37
N SER A 239 -19.38 -18.42 -0.35
CA SER A 239 -18.14 -19.21 -0.30
C SER A 239 -17.68 -19.62 -1.70
N LYS A 240 -16.35 -19.62 -1.92
CA LYS A 240 -15.70 -20.08 -3.16
C LYS A 240 -15.97 -21.56 -3.51
N TYR A 241 -16.46 -22.36 -2.55
CA TYR A 241 -16.74 -23.79 -2.73
C TYR A 241 -18.22 -24.11 -3.04
N GLY A 242 -19.10 -23.10 -3.16
CA GLY A 242 -20.53 -23.30 -3.44
C GLY A 242 -21.33 -23.91 -2.27
N PRO A 243 -22.66 -24.03 -2.38
CA PRO A 243 -23.51 -24.52 -1.28
C PRO A 243 -23.42 -26.04 -1.07
N ILE A 244 -23.78 -26.51 0.14
CA ILE A 244 -23.89 -27.95 0.43
C ILE A 244 -25.30 -28.43 0.07
N SER A 245 -25.41 -29.49 -0.76
CA SER A 245 -26.70 -30.03 -1.21
C SER A 245 -27.53 -30.61 -0.05
N LEU A 246 -28.86 -30.45 -0.11
CA LEU A 246 -29.80 -30.92 0.93
C LEU A 246 -29.69 -32.43 1.18
N SER A 247 -29.49 -33.22 0.11
CA SER A 247 -29.28 -34.67 0.19
C SER A 247 -28.08 -35.08 1.05
N ARG A 248 -27.10 -34.18 1.24
CA ARG A 248 -25.92 -34.42 2.07
C ARG A 248 -26.10 -33.93 3.51
N LEU A 249 -27.19 -33.23 3.83
CA LEU A 249 -27.52 -32.66 5.15
C LEU A 249 -28.75 -33.31 5.79
N GLU A 250 -29.60 -33.95 4.99
CA GLU A 250 -30.82 -34.59 5.45
C GLU A 250 -30.53 -35.75 6.42
N GLY A 251 -31.09 -35.66 7.64
CA GLY A 251 -30.89 -36.65 8.70
C GLY A 251 -29.56 -36.56 9.46
N LYS A 252 -28.71 -35.57 9.18
CA LYS A 252 -27.43 -35.40 9.89
C LYS A 252 -27.58 -34.70 11.23
N ASP A 253 -26.85 -35.20 12.22
CA ASP A 253 -26.73 -34.57 13.53
C ASP A 253 -25.72 -33.40 13.51
N THR A 254 -25.53 -32.76 14.66
CA THR A 254 -24.64 -31.61 14.82
C THR A 254 -23.17 -31.97 14.54
N ILE A 255 -22.78 -33.21 14.82
CA ILE A 255 -21.42 -33.73 14.63
C ILE A 255 -21.13 -33.93 13.15
N ASP A 256 -22.01 -34.64 12.46
CA ASP A 256 -21.91 -34.91 11.03
C ASP A 256 -22.02 -33.63 10.21
N THR A 257 -22.80 -32.66 10.69
CA THR A 257 -22.91 -31.33 10.08
C THR A 257 -21.62 -30.54 10.21
N ALA A 258 -21.04 -30.44 11.42
CA ALA A 258 -19.81 -29.70 11.66
C ALA A 258 -18.62 -30.29 10.87
N LYS A 259 -18.54 -31.61 10.80
CA LYS A 259 -17.53 -32.32 10.02
C LYS A 259 -17.71 -32.09 8.53
N LEU A 260 -18.94 -32.24 8.02
CA LEU A 260 -19.25 -31.97 6.62
C LEU A 260 -18.92 -30.53 6.21
N MET A 261 -19.21 -29.55 7.06
CA MET A 261 -18.89 -28.14 6.81
C MET A 261 -17.38 -27.92 6.73
N THR A 262 -16.62 -28.51 7.66
CA THR A 262 -15.17 -28.37 7.70
C THR A 262 -14.49 -29.07 6.52
N ASP A 263 -14.98 -30.25 6.13
CA ASP A 263 -14.50 -31.00 4.97
C ASP A 263 -14.83 -30.29 3.64
N HIS A 264 -15.99 -29.63 3.55
CA HIS A 264 -16.44 -28.97 2.32
C HIS A 264 -15.83 -27.59 2.11
N TYR A 265 -15.76 -26.77 3.16
CA TYR A 265 -15.32 -25.39 3.08
C TYR A 265 -13.87 -25.19 3.53
N GLY A 266 -13.29 -26.12 4.29
CA GLY A 266 -12.05 -25.91 5.04
C GLY A 266 -12.29 -25.12 6.32
N SER A 267 -11.48 -25.34 7.36
CA SER A 267 -11.80 -24.92 8.74
C SER A 267 -12.05 -23.42 8.92
N ARG A 268 -11.28 -22.55 8.26
CA ARG A 268 -11.48 -21.09 8.34
C ARG A 268 -12.74 -20.61 7.64
N ASP A 269 -13.02 -21.11 6.44
CA ASP A 269 -14.21 -20.73 5.68
C ASP A 269 -15.46 -21.38 6.29
N ALA A 270 -15.38 -22.61 6.83
CA ALA A 270 -16.46 -23.25 7.59
C ALA A 270 -16.88 -22.42 8.81
N LEU A 271 -15.92 -21.86 9.55
CA LEU A 271 -16.21 -20.96 10.67
C LEU A 271 -16.91 -19.67 10.23
N ARG A 272 -16.50 -19.08 9.10
CA ARG A 272 -17.16 -17.90 8.53
C ARG A 272 -18.60 -18.21 8.13
N VAL A 273 -18.79 -19.31 7.39
CA VAL A 273 -20.11 -19.80 6.97
C VAL A 273 -21.02 -20.03 8.19
N THR A 274 -20.51 -20.66 9.25
CA THR A 274 -21.25 -20.87 10.50
C THR A 274 -21.68 -19.54 11.12
N LYS A 275 -20.79 -18.55 11.21
CA LYS A 275 -21.12 -17.24 11.78
C LYS A 275 -22.18 -16.50 10.96
N ASP A 276 -22.07 -16.55 9.64
CA ASP A 276 -23.00 -15.86 8.76
C ASP A 276 -24.38 -16.50 8.83
N ILE A 277 -24.46 -17.83 8.80
CA ILE A 277 -25.73 -18.54 8.93
C ILE A 277 -26.35 -18.33 10.32
N LEU A 278 -25.56 -18.35 11.40
CA LEU A 278 -26.05 -18.02 12.75
C LEU A 278 -26.64 -16.61 12.83
N LYS A 279 -26.07 -15.62 12.11
CA LYS A 279 -26.64 -14.26 12.02
C LYS A 279 -27.96 -14.26 11.25
N GLU A 280 -28.04 -14.99 10.15
CA GLU A 280 -29.26 -15.12 9.33
C GLU A 280 -30.41 -15.78 10.08
N ILE A 281 -30.13 -16.75 10.95
CA ILE A 281 -31.15 -17.38 11.81
C ILE A 281 -31.38 -16.63 13.14
N ASN A 282 -30.88 -15.39 13.27
CA ASN A 282 -30.99 -14.52 14.44
C ASN A 282 -30.34 -15.05 15.74
N GLN A 283 -29.40 -15.99 15.65
CA GLN A 283 -28.66 -16.55 16.78
C GLN A 283 -27.39 -15.73 17.11
N ARG A 284 -27.58 -14.43 17.37
CA ARG A 284 -26.46 -13.48 17.58
C ARG A 284 -25.67 -13.72 18.86
N ASP A 285 -26.29 -14.30 19.88
CA ASP A 285 -25.61 -14.65 21.13
C ASP A 285 -24.64 -15.83 20.92
N LEU A 286 -25.02 -16.83 20.13
CA LEU A 286 -24.14 -17.94 19.74
C LEU A 286 -22.98 -17.46 18.86
N VAL A 287 -23.19 -16.48 17.98
CA VAL A 287 -22.10 -15.81 17.23
C VAL A 287 -21.11 -15.16 18.19
N ARG A 288 -21.61 -14.43 19.21
CA ARG A 288 -20.75 -13.77 20.19
C ARG A 288 -20.01 -14.77 21.08
N GLN A 289 -20.64 -15.89 21.42
CA GLN A 289 -20.01 -16.98 22.18
C GLN A 289 -18.94 -17.71 21.35
N LEU A 290 -19.24 -18.04 20.10
CA LEU A 290 -18.30 -18.62 19.16
C LEU A 290 -17.12 -17.65 18.90
N GLU A 291 -17.38 -16.35 18.74
CA GLU A 291 -16.33 -15.32 18.62
C GLU A 291 -15.49 -15.20 19.89
N LYS A 292 -16.07 -15.35 21.08
CA LYS A 292 -15.35 -15.33 22.35
C LYS A 292 -14.51 -16.59 22.54
N SER A 293 -15.03 -17.77 22.19
CA SER A 293 -14.30 -19.04 22.21
C SER A 293 -13.12 -19.01 21.23
N MET A 294 -13.37 -18.56 19.99
CA MET A 294 -12.35 -18.38 18.96
C MET A 294 -11.36 -17.26 19.31
N GLY A 295 -11.80 -16.18 19.97
CA GLY A 295 -10.93 -15.12 20.47
C GLY A 295 -10.04 -15.56 21.64
N GLN A 296 -10.49 -16.52 22.47
CA GLN A 296 -9.66 -17.17 23.47
C GLN A 296 -8.63 -18.15 22.86
N LEU A 297 -8.93 -18.72 21.68
CA LEU A 297 -7.99 -19.50 20.86
C LEU A 297 -6.97 -18.60 20.15
N GLU A 298 -7.37 -17.43 19.65
CA GLU A 298 -6.47 -16.38 19.14
C GLU A 298 -5.60 -15.76 20.25
N LEU A 299 -6.02 -15.82 21.51
CA LEU A 299 -5.22 -15.43 22.68
C LEU A 299 -4.19 -16.50 23.12
N ARG A 300 -4.24 -17.70 22.53
CA ARG A 300 -3.25 -18.79 22.76
C ARG A 300 -2.25 -18.97 21.61
N LEU A 301 -2.51 -18.38 20.44
CA LEU A 301 -1.47 -18.13 19.43
C LEU A 301 -0.79 -16.80 19.81
N PRO A 302 0.52 -16.80 20.09
CA PRO A 302 1.08 -15.84 21.02
C PRO A 302 1.05 -14.39 20.51
N LYS A 303 0.74 -13.48 21.44
CA LYS A 303 1.03 -12.03 21.38
C LYS A 303 2.54 -11.70 21.23
N GLU A 304 3.36 -12.68 20.83
CA GLU A 304 4.77 -12.53 20.46
C GLU A 304 4.94 -12.02 19.02
N VAL A 305 3.92 -12.10 18.16
CA VAL A 305 4.01 -11.72 16.73
C VAL A 305 4.21 -10.19 16.48
N LEU A 306 4.25 -9.37 17.54
CA LEU A 306 4.62 -7.94 17.42
C LEU A 306 5.97 -7.58 18.03
N LYS A 307 6.69 -8.54 18.62
CA LYS A 307 8.10 -8.37 18.95
C LYS A 307 8.91 -9.19 17.96
N LYS A 308 9.49 -8.51 16.96
CA LYS A 308 10.54 -9.12 16.13
C LYS A 308 11.56 -9.77 17.07
N GLU A 309 11.91 -11.03 16.81
CA GLU A 309 13.01 -11.69 17.48
C GLU A 309 14.25 -10.79 17.37
N ALA A 310 14.81 -10.44 18.52
CA ALA A 310 16.04 -9.67 18.54
C ALA A 310 17.13 -10.45 17.77
N ASN A 311 17.93 -9.73 16.99
CA ASN A 311 19.15 -10.23 16.36
C ASN A 311 18.98 -11.18 15.15
N GLN A 312 17.81 -11.23 14.47
CA GLN A 312 17.68 -11.99 13.20
C GLN A 312 18.70 -11.56 12.13
N GLY A 313 19.13 -10.29 12.11
CA GLY A 313 20.21 -9.81 11.26
C GLY A 313 21.54 -10.46 11.61
N ASP A 314 21.91 -10.53 12.89
CA ASP A 314 23.15 -11.19 13.33
C ASP A 314 23.09 -12.71 13.09
N LYS A 315 21.91 -13.31 13.26
CA LYS A 315 21.66 -14.70 12.89
C LYS A 315 21.90 -14.94 11.40
N LEU A 316 21.39 -14.07 10.52
CA LEU A 316 21.66 -14.14 9.08
C LEU A 316 23.16 -14.04 8.79
N LYS A 317 23.87 -13.09 9.41
CA LYS A 317 25.33 -12.95 9.27
C LYS A 317 26.03 -14.24 9.67
N ASN A 318 25.69 -14.80 10.84
CA ASN A 318 26.28 -16.03 11.34
C ASN A 318 25.99 -17.23 10.43
N LEU A 319 24.78 -17.34 9.88
CA LEU A 319 24.42 -18.43 8.96
C LEU A 319 25.20 -18.35 7.64
N LEU A 320 25.48 -17.15 7.14
CA LEU A 320 26.21 -16.97 5.88
C LEU A 320 27.73 -17.08 6.04
N THR A 321 28.26 -16.76 7.21
CA THR A 321 29.70 -16.64 7.45
C THR A 321 30.25 -17.70 8.41
N CYS A 322 29.38 -18.51 9.03
CA CYS A 322 29.69 -19.43 10.13
C CYS A 322 30.40 -18.75 11.32
N GLY A 323 29.97 -17.53 11.66
CA GLY A 323 30.55 -16.74 12.75
C GLY A 323 31.75 -15.89 12.35
N GLY A 324 32.07 -15.84 11.06
CA GLY A 324 33.00 -14.86 10.49
C GLY A 324 32.36 -13.49 10.26
N ASN A 325 33.14 -12.57 9.68
CA ASN A 325 32.67 -11.21 9.33
C ASN A 325 32.71 -10.94 7.82
N SER A 326 32.95 -11.96 6.98
CA SER A 326 33.01 -11.85 5.52
C SER A 326 32.40 -13.09 4.86
N LEU A 327 31.90 -12.92 3.63
CA LEU A 327 31.38 -13.98 2.77
C LEU A 327 32.49 -14.83 2.13
N ASP A 328 33.77 -14.51 2.34
CA ASP A 328 34.91 -15.17 1.69
C ASP A 328 35.15 -16.62 2.13
N ASN A 329 34.50 -17.06 3.22
CA ASN A 329 34.65 -18.43 3.75
C ASN A 329 34.08 -19.52 2.82
N TYR A 330 33.24 -19.14 1.84
CA TYR A 330 32.61 -20.09 0.92
C TYR A 330 32.98 -19.80 -0.54
N ASP A 331 33.39 -20.86 -1.25
CA ASP A 331 33.73 -20.76 -2.67
C ASP A 331 32.52 -20.53 -3.56
N ARG A 332 31.36 -21.10 -3.19
CA ARG A 332 30.13 -21.03 -3.98
C ARG A 332 28.86 -21.06 -3.11
N PHE A 333 27.82 -20.34 -3.54
CA PHE A 333 26.50 -20.30 -2.92
C PHE A 333 25.43 -20.88 -3.86
N VAL A 334 24.47 -21.63 -3.30
CA VAL A 334 23.23 -22.02 -3.98
C VAL A 334 22.10 -21.18 -3.39
N VAL A 335 21.38 -20.46 -4.24
CA VAL A 335 20.27 -19.61 -3.79
C VAL A 335 18.96 -20.15 -4.33
N VAL A 336 17.97 -20.29 -3.45
CA VAL A 336 16.62 -20.71 -3.82
C VAL A 336 15.69 -19.53 -3.57
N VAL A 337 14.98 -19.09 -4.61
CA VAL A 337 14.04 -17.96 -4.54
C VAL A 337 12.66 -18.39 -5.02
N ASN A 338 11.62 -17.76 -4.48
CA ASN A 338 10.29 -17.85 -5.06
C ASN A 338 10.12 -16.80 -6.16
N LYS A 339 9.10 -16.96 -7.02
CA LYS A 339 8.71 -15.93 -7.99
C LYS A 339 8.61 -14.55 -7.33
N SER A 340 9.47 -13.65 -7.79
CA SER A 340 9.55 -12.28 -7.30
C SER A 340 8.83 -11.34 -8.27
N SER A 341 8.09 -10.39 -7.71
CA SER A 341 7.46 -9.30 -8.48
C SER A 341 8.52 -8.34 -9.04
N PRO A 342 8.29 -7.66 -10.18
CA PRO A 342 9.25 -6.71 -10.75
C PRO A 342 9.72 -5.64 -9.76
N GLU A 343 8.85 -5.22 -8.82
CA GLU A 343 9.16 -4.23 -7.79
C GLU A 343 10.17 -4.73 -6.74
N GLN A 344 10.37 -6.04 -6.64
CA GLN A 344 11.30 -6.67 -5.71
C GLN A 344 12.71 -6.84 -6.27
N LEU A 345 12.89 -6.74 -7.60
CA LEU A 345 14.20 -6.90 -8.27
C LEU A 345 15.25 -5.95 -7.71
N GLN A 346 14.84 -4.74 -7.33
CA GLN A 346 15.73 -3.74 -6.71
C GLN A 346 16.35 -4.18 -5.37
N TYR A 347 15.81 -5.21 -4.72
CA TYR A 347 16.31 -5.74 -3.44
C TYR A 347 17.07 -7.06 -3.61
N LEU A 348 17.38 -7.48 -4.84
CA LEU A 348 18.14 -8.70 -5.11
C LEU A 348 19.61 -8.41 -5.47
N GLN A 349 20.08 -7.17 -5.22
CA GLN A 349 21.45 -6.75 -5.53
C GLN A 349 22.50 -7.56 -4.78
N PHE A 350 22.18 -8.07 -3.60
CA PHE A 350 23.05 -8.93 -2.80
C PHE A 350 23.52 -10.18 -3.54
N LEU A 351 22.77 -10.65 -4.55
CA LEU A 351 23.16 -11.78 -5.40
C LEU A 351 24.49 -11.53 -6.11
N SER A 352 24.82 -10.28 -6.42
CA SER A 352 26.10 -9.89 -7.03
C SER A 352 27.30 -10.06 -6.08
N LYS A 353 27.07 -10.10 -4.76
CA LYS A 353 28.12 -10.31 -3.74
C LYS A 353 28.36 -11.78 -3.44
N LEU A 354 27.47 -12.67 -3.88
CA LEU A 354 27.59 -14.11 -3.67
C LEU A 354 28.25 -14.75 -4.90
N LYS A 355 29.20 -15.66 -4.68
CA LYS A 355 29.75 -16.51 -5.75
C LYS A 355 28.71 -17.57 -6.13
N LEU A 356 27.71 -17.21 -6.94
CA LEU A 356 26.57 -18.09 -7.24
C LEU A 356 26.99 -19.31 -8.06
N PHE A 357 26.54 -20.50 -7.64
CA PHE A 357 26.64 -21.74 -8.42
C PHE A 357 25.37 -22.02 -9.20
N CYS A 358 24.20 -21.89 -8.58
CA CYS A 358 22.90 -22.02 -9.23
C CYS A 358 21.80 -21.27 -8.46
N VAL A 359 20.74 -20.89 -9.20
CA VAL A 359 19.51 -20.32 -8.66
C VAL A 359 18.35 -21.26 -8.96
N LEU A 360 17.61 -21.67 -7.94
CA LEU A 360 16.42 -22.53 -8.08
C LEU A 360 15.14 -21.70 -7.85
N ASP A 361 14.20 -21.77 -8.78
CA ASP A 361 12.88 -21.11 -8.70
C ASP A 361 11.84 -22.06 -8.09
N PHE A 362 11.22 -21.68 -6.96
CA PHE A 362 10.15 -22.44 -6.31
C PHE A 362 8.79 -21.72 -6.31
N ASP A 363 7.74 -22.54 -6.15
CA ASP A 363 6.30 -22.29 -6.39
C ASP A 363 5.76 -20.89 -5.98
N PRO A 364 5.01 -20.18 -6.87
CA PRO A 364 4.33 -18.91 -6.59
C PRO A 364 3.32 -18.89 -5.42
N ASN A 365 2.88 -20.03 -4.91
CA ASN A 365 1.84 -20.09 -3.86
C ASN A 365 2.38 -19.96 -2.42
N SER A 366 3.66 -19.70 -2.24
CA SER A 366 4.38 -19.74 -0.94
C SER A 366 4.31 -18.46 -0.11
N ASN A 367 3.60 -17.42 -0.56
CA ASN A 367 3.71 -16.07 -0.03
C ASN A 367 2.77 -15.78 1.16
N ASN A 368 2.89 -16.54 2.26
CA ASN A 368 2.19 -16.25 3.52
C ASN A 368 3.09 -16.53 4.74
N SER A 369 3.16 -15.59 5.69
CA SER A 369 4.00 -15.72 6.91
C SER A 369 3.63 -16.92 7.79
N GLU A 370 2.40 -17.43 7.69
CA GLU A 370 1.94 -18.64 8.36
C GLU A 370 2.64 -19.93 7.84
N HIS A 371 3.25 -19.93 6.65
CA HIS A 371 3.87 -21.13 6.09
C HIS A 371 5.15 -21.53 6.82
N TYR A 372 5.96 -20.58 7.28
CA TYR A 372 7.17 -20.89 8.04
C TYR A 372 6.83 -21.69 9.29
N PHE A 373 5.86 -21.23 10.09
CA PHE A 373 5.45 -21.92 11.30
C PHE A 373 4.87 -23.31 11.03
N LYS A 374 4.07 -23.46 9.96
CA LYS A 374 3.58 -24.78 9.52
C LYS A 374 4.72 -25.71 9.11
N TRP A 375 5.71 -25.23 8.37
CA TRP A 375 6.87 -26.03 7.97
C TRP A 375 7.78 -26.37 9.14
N ARG A 376 8.05 -25.42 10.04
CA ARG A 376 8.79 -25.64 11.28
C ARG A 376 8.12 -26.73 12.11
N GLN A 377 6.81 -26.62 12.30
CA GLN A 377 6.04 -27.62 13.04
C GLN A 377 6.08 -28.99 12.35
N LEU A 378 5.86 -29.06 11.03
CA LEU A 378 5.92 -30.32 10.28
C LEU A 378 7.31 -30.99 10.36
N ILE A 379 8.39 -30.21 10.28
CA ILE A 379 9.75 -30.74 10.36
C ILE A 379 10.07 -31.16 11.80
N GLN A 380 9.65 -30.40 12.81
CA GLN A 380 9.77 -30.81 14.20
C GLN A 380 9.03 -32.13 14.46
N GLU A 381 7.79 -32.26 13.97
CA GLU A 381 6.98 -33.47 14.19
C GLU A 381 7.52 -34.70 13.45
N LYS A 382 8.08 -34.53 12.24
CA LYS A 382 8.55 -35.64 11.40
C LYS A 382 10.01 -36.01 11.60
N CYS A 383 10.84 -35.04 11.95
CA CYS A 383 12.30 -35.19 11.97
C CYS A 383 12.90 -34.93 13.36
N ASP A 384 12.08 -34.59 14.36
CA ASP A 384 12.51 -34.18 15.70
C ASP A 384 13.59 -33.09 15.68
N PHE A 385 13.48 -32.19 14.71
CA PHE A 385 14.49 -31.18 14.42
C PHE A 385 13.87 -29.80 14.30
N ASP A 386 14.35 -28.85 15.10
CA ASP A 386 13.89 -27.46 15.05
C ASP A 386 14.72 -26.66 14.04
N ILE A 387 14.10 -26.30 12.91
CA ILE A 387 14.71 -25.41 11.92
C ILE A 387 14.80 -23.95 12.40
N GLY A 388 14.26 -23.65 13.58
CA GLY A 388 14.24 -22.34 14.23
C GLY A 388 15.57 -21.62 14.12
N SER A 389 16.64 -22.22 14.62
CA SER A 389 18.00 -21.63 14.64
C SER A 389 18.62 -21.44 13.25
N LEU A 390 18.12 -22.16 12.24
CA LEU A 390 18.64 -22.14 10.86
C LEU A 390 17.81 -21.28 9.90
N SER A 391 16.71 -20.69 10.37
CA SER A 391 15.76 -19.99 9.51
C SER A 391 15.67 -18.51 9.81
N ILE A 392 15.52 -17.69 8.76
CA ILE A 392 15.20 -16.26 8.83
C ILE A 392 13.79 -16.07 8.28
N HIS A 393 12.87 -15.51 9.07
CA HIS A 393 11.45 -15.42 8.70
C HIS A 393 10.81 -14.04 8.95
N GLU A 394 11.50 -13.13 9.65
CA GLU A 394 10.99 -11.80 10.01
C GLU A 394 11.66 -10.62 9.30
N LEU A 395 12.75 -10.88 8.58
CA LEU A 395 13.45 -9.86 7.80
C LEU A 395 12.75 -9.65 6.46
N THR A 396 12.53 -8.39 6.09
CA THR A 396 12.10 -8.04 4.73
C THR A 396 13.22 -8.27 3.73
N LEU A 397 12.88 -8.42 2.44
CA LEU A 397 13.89 -8.59 1.39
C LEU A 397 14.88 -7.41 1.32
N SER A 398 14.43 -6.20 1.62
CA SER A 398 15.32 -5.03 1.73
C SER A 398 16.30 -5.12 2.90
N GLU A 399 15.87 -5.67 4.04
CA GLU A 399 16.75 -5.91 5.21
C GLU A 399 17.72 -7.06 4.95
N ILE A 400 17.30 -8.12 4.25
CA ILE A 400 18.19 -9.20 3.81
C ILE A 400 19.25 -8.63 2.86
N ASN A 401 18.84 -7.88 1.84
CA ASN A 401 19.75 -7.25 0.88
C ASN A 401 20.80 -6.39 1.58
N GLY A 402 20.36 -5.41 2.38
CA GLY A 402 21.30 -4.49 3.05
C GLY A 402 22.21 -5.20 4.05
N THR A 403 21.72 -6.22 4.76
CA THR A 403 22.54 -7.00 5.70
C THR A 403 23.61 -7.82 4.97
N ILE A 404 23.30 -8.43 3.82
CA ILE A 404 24.29 -9.18 3.03
C ILE A 404 25.26 -8.22 2.34
N MET A 405 24.79 -7.08 1.84
CA MET A 405 25.66 -6.05 1.25
C MET A 405 26.69 -5.54 2.27
N ALA A 406 26.33 -5.48 3.56
CA ALA A 406 27.25 -5.15 4.65
C ALA A 406 28.37 -6.18 4.86
N LEU A 407 28.20 -7.42 4.40
CA LEU A 407 29.19 -8.51 4.51
C LEU A 407 30.09 -8.61 3.27
N GLY A 408 29.91 -7.75 2.27
CA GLY A 408 30.68 -7.76 1.04
C GLY A 408 32.17 -7.47 1.26
N PRO A 409 33.06 -7.91 0.35
CA PRO A 409 34.49 -7.71 0.50
C PRO A 409 34.89 -6.22 0.52
N VAL A 410 35.94 -5.91 1.30
CA VAL A 410 36.51 -4.57 1.56
C VAL A 410 36.84 -3.76 0.29
N SER A 411 37.03 -4.43 -0.85
CA SER A 411 37.55 -3.86 -2.10
C SER A 411 36.50 -3.28 -3.06
N GLN A 412 35.21 -3.28 -2.72
CA GLN A 412 34.16 -2.67 -3.55
C GLN A 412 33.56 -1.43 -2.88
N SER A 413 33.15 -0.45 -3.68
CA SER A 413 32.47 0.76 -3.18
C SER A 413 31.33 0.36 -2.27
N SER A 414 31.44 0.76 -1.00
CA SER A 414 30.46 0.39 0.00
C SER A 414 29.21 1.23 -0.21
N GLU A 415 28.12 0.57 -0.61
CA GLU A 415 26.81 1.20 -0.60
C GLU A 415 26.53 1.76 0.80
N ARG A 416 25.85 2.90 0.87
CA ARG A 416 25.55 3.55 2.15
C ARG A 416 24.47 2.78 2.88
N LEU A 417 24.73 2.39 4.12
CA LEU A 417 23.83 1.52 4.89
C LEU A 417 23.22 2.26 6.09
N LEU A 418 21.96 1.92 6.42
CA LEU A 418 21.27 2.39 7.62
C LEU A 418 20.89 1.19 8.50
N PRO A 419 20.94 1.33 9.83
CA PRO A 419 20.47 0.29 10.73
C PRO A 419 18.95 0.07 10.59
N SER A 420 18.54 -1.17 10.78
CA SER A 420 17.14 -1.60 10.86
C SER A 420 16.92 -2.52 12.06
N SER A 421 15.68 -2.97 12.24
CA SER A 421 15.30 -3.83 13.35
C SER A 421 16.08 -5.15 13.39
N GLY A 422 16.36 -5.65 14.60
CA GLY A 422 17.00 -6.95 14.80
C GLY A 422 18.45 -7.04 14.31
N SER A 423 19.22 -5.94 14.40
CA SER A 423 20.62 -5.85 13.93
C SER A 423 20.81 -6.04 12.42
N SER A 424 19.74 -5.88 11.64
CA SER A 424 19.79 -5.88 10.18
C SER A 424 20.11 -4.49 9.64
N ALA A 425 20.49 -4.42 8.36
CA ALA A 425 20.78 -3.16 7.67
C ALA A 425 19.97 -3.03 6.37
N VAL A 426 19.75 -1.80 5.92
CA VAL A 426 19.13 -1.47 4.64
C VAL A 426 20.00 -0.51 3.84
N VAL A 427 19.91 -0.58 2.52
CA VAL A 427 20.62 0.32 1.61
C VAL A 427 19.90 1.68 1.56
N LEU A 428 20.64 2.77 1.80
CA LEU A 428 20.20 4.13 1.54
C LEU A 428 20.36 4.41 0.04
N LYS A 429 19.24 4.58 -0.65
CA LYS A 429 19.25 4.86 -2.08
C LYS A 429 19.54 6.33 -2.31
N GLN A 430 20.33 6.64 -3.34
CA GLN A 430 20.66 8.01 -3.71
C GLN A 430 19.41 8.89 -3.85
N LYS A 431 18.39 8.39 -4.57
CA LYS A 431 17.12 9.10 -4.72
C LYS A 431 16.47 9.50 -3.39
N ASP A 432 16.55 8.65 -2.37
CA ASP A 432 15.90 8.89 -1.07
C ASP A 432 16.71 9.95 -0.30
N GLU A 433 18.04 9.91 -0.42
CA GLU A 433 18.93 10.93 0.13
C GLU A 433 18.79 12.29 -0.56
N ASP A 434 18.58 12.31 -1.88
CA ASP A 434 18.36 13.54 -2.65
C ASP A 434 17.07 14.27 -2.21
N PHE A 435 16.10 13.56 -1.62
CA PHE A 435 14.93 14.18 -0.99
C PHE A 435 15.23 14.77 0.40
N MET A 436 16.21 14.23 1.12
CA MET A 436 16.59 14.64 2.48
C MET A 436 17.68 15.74 2.48
N THR A 437 17.54 16.76 1.64
CA THR A 437 18.59 17.78 1.42
C THR A 437 19.00 18.53 2.69
N ALA A 438 18.05 18.79 3.59
CA ALA A 438 18.28 19.47 4.87
C ALA A 438 19.04 18.62 5.89
N LEU A 439 19.11 17.30 5.72
CA LEU A 439 19.72 16.37 6.67
C LEU A 439 21.08 15.87 6.15
N ASP A 440 22.03 15.77 7.07
CA ASP A 440 23.25 14.99 6.91
C ASP A 440 23.01 13.61 7.53
N ILE A 441 22.76 12.61 6.70
CA ILE A 441 22.41 11.26 7.12
C ILE A 441 23.67 10.48 7.49
N LEU A 442 23.76 10.07 8.76
CA LEU A 442 24.88 9.30 9.26
C LEU A 442 24.67 7.79 9.02
N CYS A 443 25.47 7.21 8.13
CA CYS A 443 25.39 5.80 7.78
C CYS A 443 26.07 4.89 8.80
N LEU A 444 25.62 3.64 8.85
CA LEU A 444 26.22 2.57 9.65
C LEU A 444 27.72 2.42 9.36
N ASN A 445 28.04 2.33 8.07
CA ASN A 445 29.39 2.17 7.51
C ASN A 445 30.04 3.51 7.13
N GLN A 446 29.67 4.60 7.82
CA GLN A 446 30.26 5.91 7.56
C GLN A 446 31.79 5.85 7.70
N CYS A 447 32.50 6.43 6.71
CA CYS A 447 33.97 6.47 6.64
C CYS A 447 34.67 5.13 6.35
N GLU A 448 33.94 4.02 6.22
CA GLU A 448 34.51 2.70 5.94
C GLU A 448 34.73 2.49 4.44
N ASN A 449 35.84 1.84 4.06
CA ASN A 449 36.17 1.44 2.68
C ASN A 449 36.19 2.60 1.65
N ILE A 450 36.47 3.83 2.11
CA ILE A 450 36.63 5.00 1.23
C ILE A 450 38.09 5.15 0.77
N TYR A 451 39.04 4.87 1.66
CA TYR A 451 40.47 4.87 1.40
C TYR A 451 41.07 3.53 1.79
N ASP A 452 42.18 3.15 1.16
CA ASP A 452 43.05 2.12 1.72
C ASP A 452 43.75 2.71 2.97
N GLU A 453 43.47 2.15 4.14
CA GLU A 453 43.99 2.63 5.43
C GLU A 453 45.53 2.55 5.52
N ASN A 454 46.18 1.76 4.65
CA ASN A 454 47.64 1.65 4.59
C ASN A 454 48.28 2.60 3.57
N SER A 455 47.49 3.38 2.84
CA SER A 455 47.99 4.31 1.82
C SER A 455 48.59 5.57 2.43
N SER A 456 49.58 6.15 1.76
CA SER A 456 50.15 7.46 2.09
C SER A 456 49.09 8.57 2.02
N GLU A 457 48.19 8.47 1.05
CA GLU A 457 47.10 9.41 0.81
C GLU A 457 46.14 9.47 1.99
N PHE A 458 45.82 8.33 2.60
CA PHE A 458 45.01 8.27 3.80
C PHE A 458 45.71 8.92 5.01
N SER A 459 47.02 8.71 5.15
CA SER A 459 47.82 9.35 6.20
C SER A 459 47.81 10.87 6.08
N ASP A 460 48.05 11.41 4.88
CA ASP A 460 48.04 12.86 4.64
C ASP A 460 46.64 13.46 4.86
N PHE A 461 45.59 12.77 4.39
CA PHE A 461 44.22 13.18 4.62
C PHE A 461 43.88 13.21 6.12
N ARG A 462 44.29 12.18 6.88
CA ARG A 462 44.11 12.13 8.34
C ARG A 462 44.78 13.30 9.02
N ILE A 463 46.05 13.58 8.71
CA ILE A 463 46.81 14.70 9.29
C ILE A 463 46.07 16.02 9.04
N LYS A 464 45.62 16.27 7.81
CA LYS A 464 44.90 17.50 7.45
C LYS A 464 43.59 17.68 8.22
N VAL A 465 42.80 16.62 8.36
CA VAL A 465 41.51 16.65 9.06
C VAL A 465 41.69 16.82 10.57
N GLU A 466 42.69 16.15 11.16
CA GLU A 466 43.04 16.32 12.57
C GLU A 466 43.58 17.72 12.86
N GLU A 467 44.46 18.25 12.01
CA GLU A 467 45.02 19.60 12.13
C GLU A 467 43.94 20.68 12.11
N GLU A 468 43.00 20.62 11.16
CA GLU A 468 41.87 21.56 11.06
C GLU A 468 41.04 21.56 12.36
N PHE A 469 40.80 20.37 12.93
CA PHE A 469 40.08 20.23 14.18
C PHE A 469 40.86 20.79 15.37
N TYR A 470 42.15 20.46 15.52
CA TYR A 470 42.97 20.95 16.64
C TYR A 470 43.23 22.46 16.59
N ARG A 471 43.18 23.08 15.40
CA ARG A 471 43.19 24.54 15.22
C ARG A 471 41.87 25.23 15.58
N GLY A 472 40.86 24.48 16.04
CA GLY A 472 39.55 25.00 16.46
C GLY A 472 38.45 24.89 15.40
N GLY A 473 38.67 24.13 14.32
CA GLY A 473 37.67 23.83 13.31
C GLY A 473 36.50 22.99 13.82
N LYS A 474 35.43 22.92 13.01
CA LYS A 474 34.27 22.07 13.33
C LYS A 474 34.66 20.58 13.24
N VAL A 475 34.11 19.77 14.13
CA VAL A 475 34.33 18.31 14.11
C VAL A 475 33.68 17.70 12.87
N LYS A 476 34.35 16.72 12.26
CA LYS A 476 33.86 15.91 11.14
C LYS A 476 33.71 14.46 11.58
N TRP A 477 32.89 13.67 10.89
CA TRP A 477 32.72 12.24 11.17
C TRP A 477 34.05 11.47 11.14
N TRP A 478 34.95 11.86 10.24
CA TRP A 478 36.32 11.35 10.17
C TRP A 478 37.13 11.46 11.47
N ASN A 479 36.94 12.52 12.26
CA ASN A 479 37.65 12.66 13.54
C ASN A 479 37.29 11.54 14.52
N PHE A 480 36.03 11.07 14.51
CA PHE A 480 35.62 9.94 15.34
C PHE A 480 36.13 8.62 14.76
N TYR A 481 36.06 8.46 13.45
CA TYR A 481 36.55 7.26 12.75
C TYR A 481 38.03 6.98 13.02
N PHE A 482 38.90 7.99 12.89
CA PHE A 482 40.34 7.82 13.15
C PHE A 482 40.63 7.34 14.57
N CYS A 483 39.85 7.83 15.54
CA CYS A 483 40.01 7.47 16.94
C CYS A 483 39.49 6.07 17.27
N ASP A 484 38.48 5.57 16.55
CA ASP A 484 38.01 4.18 16.68
C ASP A 484 39.06 3.19 16.16
N LYS A 485 39.83 3.58 15.14
CA LYS A 485 40.90 2.77 14.53
C LYS A 485 42.21 2.82 15.32
N ASP A 486 42.61 4.00 15.78
CA ASP A 486 43.84 4.22 16.53
C ASP A 486 43.59 4.09 18.04
N LYS A 487 43.62 2.85 18.54
CA LYS A 487 43.44 2.55 19.97
C LYS A 487 44.47 3.23 20.88
N ALA A 488 45.61 3.67 20.35
CA ALA A 488 46.64 4.38 21.11
C ALA A 488 46.31 5.87 21.31
N LYS A 489 45.40 6.43 20.48
CA LYS A 489 44.95 7.83 20.56
C LYS A 489 43.41 7.91 20.58
N PRO A 490 42.76 7.43 21.65
CA PRO A 490 41.31 7.45 21.74
C PRO A 490 40.77 8.89 21.77
N PHE A 491 39.62 9.12 21.13
CA PHE A 491 38.93 10.40 21.20
C PHE A 491 38.52 10.66 22.64
N VAL A 492 38.98 11.76 23.24
CA VAL A 492 38.65 12.09 24.63
C VAL A 492 37.14 12.31 24.75
N LYS A 493 36.48 11.38 25.47
CA LYS A 493 35.05 11.47 25.77
C LYS A 493 34.81 12.57 26.80
N ARG A 494 33.98 13.55 26.45
CA ARG A 494 33.63 14.67 27.33
C ARG A 494 32.75 14.23 28.50
N ASP A 495 32.76 15.05 29.57
CA ASP A 495 31.82 14.88 30.67
C ASP A 495 30.38 14.87 30.13
N LYS A 496 29.52 14.07 30.76
CA LYS A 496 28.12 13.77 30.37
C LYS A 496 27.92 12.86 29.16
N TYR A 497 28.93 12.50 28.36
CA TYR A 497 28.76 11.59 27.21
C TYR A 497 28.01 10.29 27.58
N LYS A 498 28.43 9.63 28.66
CA LYS A 498 27.78 8.38 29.13
C LYS A 498 26.33 8.62 29.54
N ASN A 499 26.04 9.78 30.15
CA ASN A 499 24.72 10.13 30.63
C ASN A 499 23.75 10.38 29.46
N VAL A 500 24.16 11.19 28.48
CA VAL A 500 23.35 11.48 27.28
C VAL A 500 23.07 10.20 26.51
N LYS A 501 24.09 9.35 26.28
CA LYS A 501 23.92 8.05 25.60
C LYS A 501 22.94 7.13 26.35
N LYS A 502 23.02 7.09 27.68
CA LYS A 502 22.09 6.32 28.53
C LYS A 502 20.67 6.84 28.43
N MET A 503 20.48 8.16 28.49
CA MET A 503 19.16 8.79 28.35
C MET A 503 18.51 8.42 27.03
N ILE A 504 19.23 8.56 25.90
CA ILE A 504 18.69 8.21 24.58
C ILE A 504 18.27 6.74 24.49
N ARG A 505 19.08 5.81 25.02
CA ARG A 505 18.70 4.39 25.04
C ARG A 505 17.46 4.12 25.89
N GLN A 506 17.27 4.82 27.00
CA GLN A 506 16.06 4.71 27.82
C GLN A 506 14.82 5.25 27.10
N LEU A 507 14.97 6.24 26.23
CA LEU A 507 13.87 6.76 25.41
C LEU A 507 13.39 5.74 24.36
N LYS A 508 14.18 4.72 24.02
CA LYS A 508 13.76 3.64 23.11
C LYS A 508 12.48 2.92 23.58
N ASP A 509 12.29 2.81 24.90
CA ASP A 509 11.14 2.14 25.51
C ASP A 509 10.00 3.12 25.85
N SER A 510 10.14 4.39 25.45
CA SER A 510 9.13 5.42 25.65
C SER A 510 7.84 5.09 24.90
N LYS A 511 6.70 5.44 25.51
CA LYS A 511 5.39 5.36 24.86
C LYS A 511 5.09 6.60 24.00
N ASN A 512 5.94 7.63 24.09
CA ASN A 512 5.78 8.84 23.31
C ASN A 512 6.17 8.58 21.85
N MET A 513 5.46 9.22 20.93
CA MET A 513 5.78 9.15 19.50
C MET A 513 7.08 9.89 19.14
N CYS A 514 7.42 10.93 19.90
CA CYS A 514 8.63 11.73 19.72
C CYS A 514 9.09 12.24 21.10
N ASP A 515 10.38 12.09 21.39
CA ASP A 515 11.01 12.60 22.60
C ASP A 515 12.05 13.66 22.24
N LEU A 516 11.96 14.83 22.88
CA LEU A 516 12.88 15.95 22.67
C LEU A 516 13.90 16.00 23.81
N LEU A 517 15.19 15.90 23.48
CA LEU A 517 16.28 16.05 24.43
C LEU A 517 17.04 17.36 24.19
N ASN A 518 16.89 18.32 25.11
CA ASN A 518 17.57 19.61 25.03
C ASN A 518 18.94 19.54 25.72
N LEU A 519 20.02 19.81 24.98
CA LEU A 519 21.38 19.89 25.50
C LEU A 519 21.77 21.37 25.68
N PHE A 520 21.59 21.88 26.89
CA PHE A 520 22.02 23.24 27.24
C PHE A 520 23.52 23.28 27.51
N HIS A 521 24.23 24.21 26.88
CA HIS A 521 25.68 24.31 27.00
C HIS A 521 26.16 25.74 26.74
N HIS A 522 27.30 26.11 27.31
CA HIS A 522 27.94 27.40 27.00
C HIS A 522 28.55 27.38 25.58
N PRO A 523 28.61 28.53 24.89
CA PRO A 523 29.34 28.64 23.62
C PRO A 523 30.80 28.18 23.78
N GLY A 524 31.35 27.48 22.77
CA GLY A 524 32.74 27.04 22.78
C GLY A 524 33.07 25.84 23.68
N CYS A 525 32.18 25.41 24.58
CA CYS A 525 32.43 24.24 25.44
C CYS A 525 32.30 22.89 24.69
N GLY A 526 31.93 22.95 23.40
CA GLY A 526 31.84 21.80 22.53
C GLY A 526 30.62 20.91 22.74
N GLY A 527 29.46 21.48 23.06
CA GLY A 527 28.19 20.75 23.10
C GLY A 527 27.90 19.99 21.79
N THR A 528 28.17 20.61 20.63
CA THR A 528 27.99 19.97 19.31
C THR A 528 28.85 18.72 19.13
N THR A 529 30.14 18.76 19.48
CA THR A 529 31.00 17.57 19.39
C THR A 529 30.54 16.46 20.34
N LEU A 530 30.07 16.82 21.54
CA LEU A 530 29.52 15.85 22.49
C LEU A 530 28.30 15.14 21.88
N ALA A 531 27.36 15.90 21.32
CA ALA A 531 26.18 15.37 20.65
C ALA A 531 26.56 14.49 19.45
N MET A 532 27.45 14.97 18.57
CA MET A 532 27.92 14.20 17.42
C MET A 532 28.65 12.91 17.83
N HIS A 533 29.45 12.91 18.89
CA HIS A 533 30.09 11.69 19.39
C HIS A 533 29.06 10.68 19.91
N VAL A 534 28.02 11.14 20.62
CA VAL A 534 26.94 10.24 21.06
C VAL A 534 26.22 9.64 19.84
N VAL A 535 25.90 10.47 18.84
CA VAL A 535 25.24 10.05 17.59
C VAL A 535 26.13 9.08 16.78
N TRP A 536 27.43 9.34 16.70
CA TRP A 536 28.43 8.47 16.06
C TRP A 536 28.36 7.04 16.58
N ASP A 537 28.36 6.87 17.89
CA ASP A 537 28.30 5.55 18.50
C ASP A 537 26.92 4.90 18.38
N LEU A 538 25.85 5.70 18.44
CA LEU A 538 24.49 5.21 18.37
C LEU A 538 24.06 4.86 16.94
N ARG A 539 24.82 5.23 15.91
CA ARG A 539 24.55 4.91 14.50
C ARG A 539 24.42 3.40 14.21
N GLN A 540 25.01 2.56 15.07
CA GLN A 540 24.92 1.10 14.97
C GLN A 540 23.56 0.57 15.49
N GLU A 541 22.88 1.35 16.32
CA GLU A 541 21.62 0.97 16.98
C GLU A 541 20.41 1.75 16.44
N PHE A 542 20.62 2.99 16.00
CA PHE A 542 19.58 3.94 15.60
C PHE A 542 19.93 4.61 14.28
N ARG A 543 18.90 4.89 13.46
CA ARG A 543 19.08 5.76 12.29
C ARG A 543 19.36 7.17 12.77
N CYS A 544 20.49 7.72 12.33
CA CYS A 544 21.04 8.96 12.84
C CYS A 544 21.14 9.99 11.71
N ALA A 545 20.81 11.23 12.02
CA ALA A 545 20.93 12.35 11.10
C ALA A 545 21.26 13.63 11.87
N VAL A 546 21.92 14.57 11.21
CA VAL A 546 22.21 15.91 11.72
C VAL A 546 21.59 16.95 10.80
N LEU A 547 20.95 17.96 11.36
CA LEU A 547 20.41 19.06 10.56
C LEU A 547 21.56 19.92 10.01
N LYS A 548 21.62 20.13 8.68
CA LYS A 548 22.70 20.90 8.03
C LYS A 548 22.60 22.39 8.31
N ASP A 549 21.38 22.92 8.35
CA ASP A 549 21.11 24.34 8.57
C ASP A 549 19.96 24.55 9.55
N ASN A 550 20.27 25.22 10.66
CA ASN A 550 19.29 25.57 11.70
C ASN A 550 18.49 26.84 11.36
N THR A 551 18.79 27.51 10.25
CA THR A 551 18.06 28.68 9.74
C THR A 551 16.85 28.31 8.89
N LEU A 552 16.82 27.09 8.34
CA LEU A 552 15.63 26.54 7.71
C LEU A 552 14.52 26.37 8.76
N PRO A 553 13.27 26.79 8.49
CA PRO A 553 12.15 26.52 9.37
C PRO A 553 12.11 25.02 9.68
N LYS A 554 12.16 24.64 10.97
CA LYS A 554 12.18 23.24 11.46
C LYS A 554 11.04 22.37 10.90
N THR A 555 10.05 23.04 10.36
CA THR A 555 8.79 22.59 9.79
C THR A 555 8.89 22.29 8.29
N GLU A 556 9.75 23.03 7.58
CA GLU A 556 10.11 22.80 6.18
C GLU A 556 11.00 21.55 6.06
N VAL A 557 11.91 21.35 7.01
CA VAL A 557 12.75 20.15 7.15
C VAL A 557 11.91 18.87 7.30
N ALA A 558 10.86 18.90 8.12
CA ALA A 558 10.00 17.74 8.39
C ALA A 558 9.13 17.33 7.18
N ILE A 559 8.97 18.22 6.20
CA ILE A 559 8.11 18.00 5.03
C ILE A 559 8.93 17.77 3.77
N GLN A 560 10.09 18.41 3.62
CA GLN A 560 11.06 18.10 2.57
C GLN A 560 11.46 16.62 2.61
N ASP A 561 11.63 16.04 3.81
CA ASP A 561 11.90 14.60 4.06
C ASP A 561 10.81 13.65 3.53
N VAL A 562 9.55 14.10 3.53
CA VAL A 562 8.39 13.28 3.14
C VAL A 562 8.08 13.44 1.65
N GLY A 563 8.20 14.66 1.14
CA GLY A 563 7.77 15.05 -0.21
C GLY A 563 6.24 15.02 -0.39
N LEU A 564 5.72 15.77 -1.38
CA LEU A 564 4.28 15.83 -1.68
C LEU A 564 3.71 14.54 -2.33
N ARG A 565 4.57 13.55 -2.56
CA ARG A 565 4.24 12.28 -3.23
C ARG A 565 4.26 11.09 -2.27
N TYR A 566 4.51 11.31 -0.98
CA TYR A 566 4.44 10.26 0.03
C TYR A 566 3.07 9.59 0.04
N LEU A 567 3.09 8.26 0.08
CA LEU A 567 1.90 7.44 -0.16
C LEU A 567 0.98 7.35 1.07
N PHE A 568 1.39 7.82 2.25
CA PHE A 568 0.61 7.71 3.49
C PHE A 568 0.15 9.10 3.97
N PRO A 569 -1.04 9.19 4.60
CA PRO A 569 -1.60 10.46 5.04
C PRO A 569 -0.95 11.04 6.31
N ASP A 570 -0.29 10.20 7.11
CA ASP A 570 0.26 10.52 8.44
C ASP A 570 1.13 11.79 8.49
N PRO A 571 2.13 12.00 7.61
CA PRO A 571 2.95 13.20 7.67
C PRO A 571 2.18 14.46 7.23
N TYR A 572 1.27 14.34 6.27
CA TYR A 572 0.41 15.48 5.90
C TYR A 572 -0.59 15.79 7.01
N TYR A 573 -1.09 14.79 7.72
CA TYR A 573 -1.94 14.98 8.89
C TYR A 573 -1.19 15.77 9.97
N LEU A 574 0.06 15.40 10.25
CA LEU A 574 0.92 16.14 11.17
C LEU A 574 1.16 17.57 10.67
N ALA A 575 1.45 17.76 9.38
CA ALA A 575 1.60 19.07 8.77
C ALA A 575 0.36 19.95 8.94
N LEU A 576 -0.84 19.38 8.79
CA LEU A 576 -2.09 20.11 9.03
C LEU A 576 -2.21 20.57 10.48
N LEU A 577 -1.84 19.75 11.45
CA LEU A 577 -1.93 20.11 12.87
C LEU A 577 -0.95 21.23 13.25
N LEU A 578 0.27 21.15 12.72
CA LEU A 578 1.35 22.09 13.02
C LEU A 578 1.17 23.41 12.26
N PHE A 579 0.81 23.37 10.98
CA PHE A 579 0.81 24.53 10.07
C PHE A 579 -0.55 25.11 9.76
N TRP A 580 -1.62 24.63 10.41
CA TRP A 580 -2.91 25.30 10.28
C TRP A 580 -2.76 26.80 10.60
N PRO A 581 -3.31 27.72 9.79
CA PRO A 581 -3.11 29.14 10.04
C PRO A 581 -3.69 29.58 11.38
N SER A 582 -3.10 30.64 11.93
CA SER A 582 -3.68 31.42 13.01
C SER A 582 -3.96 32.85 12.50
N PRO A 583 -4.75 33.66 13.22
CA PRO A 583 -4.96 35.06 12.84
C PRO A 583 -3.68 35.89 12.74
N THR A 584 -2.59 35.45 13.39
CA THR A 584 -1.29 36.15 13.43
C THR A 584 -0.23 35.51 12.54
N GLU A 585 -0.37 34.23 12.16
CA GLU A 585 0.59 33.48 11.35
C GLU A 585 -0.13 32.76 10.21
N VAL A 586 0.14 33.19 8.97
CA VAL A 586 -0.44 32.59 7.77
C VAL A 586 0.63 31.76 7.08
N ASN A 587 0.41 30.44 6.98
CA ASN A 587 1.22 29.55 6.15
C ASN A 587 0.48 29.28 4.84
N THR A 588 1.03 29.74 3.71
CA THR A 588 0.43 29.60 2.37
C THR A 588 0.52 28.18 1.82
N GLU A 589 1.43 27.34 2.32
CA GLU A 589 1.64 25.96 1.87
C GLU A 589 0.59 24.98 2.40
N ILE A 590 -0.21 25.40 3.39
CA ILE A 590 -1.24 24.55 4.00
C ILE A 590 -2.22 23.96 2.98
N VAL A 591 -2.54 24.72 1.92
CA VAL A 591 -3.42 24.28 0.83
C VAL A 591 -2.80 23.07 0.10
N THR A 592 -1.48 23.08 -0.08
CA THR A 592 -0.73 21.98 -0.69
C THR A 592 -0.81 20.72 0.18
N TYR A 593 -0.69 20.84 1.51
CA TYR A 593 -0.82 19.71 2.43
C TYR A 593 -2.24 19.14 2.48
N VAL A 594 -3.26 20.00 2.39
CA VAL A 594 -4.65 19.56 2.28
C VAL A 594 -4.88 18.77 0.99
N LYS A 595 -4.28 19.17 -0.14
CA LYS A 595 -4.35 18.40 -1.40
C LYS A 595 -3.61 17.07 -1.27
N ALA A 596 -2.41 17.07 -0.69
CA ALA A 596 -1.59 15.87 -0.53
C ALA A 596 -2.21 14.81 0.40
N ILE A 597 -2.81 15.21 1.53
CA ILE A 597 -3.51 14.26 2.42
C ILE A 597 -4.75 13.66 1.76
N ARG A 598 -5.48 14.45 0.96
CA ARG A 598 -6.65 13.95 0.22
C ARG A 598 -6.23 12.91 -0.83
N ASN A 599 -5.18 13.21 -1.59
CA ASN A 599 -4.68 12.31 -2.63
C ASN A 599 -4.11 11.00 -2.06
N SER A 600 -3.36 11.08 -0.95
CA SER A 600 -2.78 9.89 -0.29
C SER A 600 -3.84 9.03 0.41
N SER A 601 -4.87 9.64 1.01
CA SER A 601 -5.98 8.91 1.64
C SER A 601 -6.91 8.24 0.62
N TYR A 602 -7.20 8.90 -0.51
CA TYR A 602 -8.08 8.37 -1.57
C TYR A 602 -7.56 7.08 -2.22
N LYS A 603 -6.23 6.96 -2.40
CA LYS A 603 -5.62 5.76 -3.02
C LYS A 603 -5.76 4.48 -2.19
N ARG A 604 -5.97 4.56 -0.86
CA ARG A 604 -5.95 3.38 0.02
C ARG A 604 -7.20 3.19 0.88
N LEU A 605 -7.78 4.26 1.41
CA LEU A 605 -8.91 4.14 2.34
C LEU A 605 -10.22 3.82 1.60
N THR A 606 -10.41 4.36 0.39
CA THR A 606 -11.59 4.11 -0.46
C THR A 606 -11.59 2.70 -1.05
N GLN A 607 -10.43 2.11 -1.34
CA GLN A 607 -10.31 0.72 -1.81
C GLN A 607 -10.59 -0.32 -0.70
N ARG A 608 -10.23 -0.03 0.55
CA ARG A 608 -10.42 -0.95 1.68
C ARG A 608 -11.71 -0.73 2.49
N PHE A 609 -12.25 0.49 2.51
CA PHE A 609 -13.41 0.87 3.32
C PHE A 609 -14.26 1.95 2.62
N PRO A 610 -15.01 1.61 1.55
CA PRO A 610 -15.74 2.58 0.72
C PRO A 610 -16.80 3.41 1.47
N ASN A 611 -17.23 3.03 2.68
CA ASN A 611 -18.36 3.64 3.38
C ASN A 611 -18.08 4.09 4.84
N ARG A 612 -16.83 4.40 5.23
CA ARG A 612 -16.56 4.93 6.59
C ARG A 612 -16.34 6.44 6.58
N ASN A 613 -17.29 7.18 7.13
CA ASN A 613 -17.07 8.58 7.49
C ASN A 613 -15.90 8.68 8.48
N THR A 614 -14.82 9.33 8.05
CA THR A 614 -13.64 9.55 8.88
C THR A 614 -13.97 10.53 9.99
N VAL A 615 -13.61 10.17 11.22
CA VAL A 615 -13.92 10.96 12.42
C VAL A 615 -12.72 11.85 12.73
N ALA A 616 -12.98 13.12 13.06
CA ALA A 616 -11.94 14.00 13.58
C ALA A 616 -11.55 13.58 15.01
N HIS A 617 -10.25 13.51 15.26
CA HIS A 617 -9.71 13.18 16.59
C HIS A 617 -9.25 14.43 17.35
N LEU A 618 -8.88 15.48 16.62
CA LEU A 618 -8.47 16.78 17.13
C LEU A 618 -9.34 17.88 16.52
N TYR A 619 -9.61 18.93 17.30
CA TYR A 619 -10.44 20.06 16.93
C TYR A 619 -9.69 21.37 17.19
N LEU A 620 -10.03 22.41 16.43
CA LEU A 620 -9.44 23.73 16.60
C LEU A 620 -10.07 24.47 17.78
N GLY A 621 -9.24 24.77 18.78
CA GLY A 621 -9.56 25.49 20.02
C GLY A 621 -9.26 26.98 19.96
N LYS A 622 -9.63 27.68 21.03
CA LYS A 622 -9.44 29.14 21.16
C LYS A 622 -8.02 29.56 21.59
N GLU A 623 -7.28 28.67 22.23
CA GLU A 623 -5.89 28.94 22.67
C GLU A 623 -4.92 29.03 21.46
N ASP A 624 -3.68 29.47 21.71
CA ASP A 624 -2.63 29.60 20.68
C ASP A 624 -1.56 28.50 20.79
N GLY A 625 -0.68 28.42 19.79
CA GLY A 625 0.35 27.39 19.68
C GLY A 625 -0.25 25.97 19.65
N LEU A 626 0.46 24.98 20.19
CA LEU A 626 -0.03 23.58 20.22
C LEU A 626 -1.27 23.39 21.13
N ARG A 627 -1.52 24.30 22.07
CA ARG A 627 -2.69 24.21 22.97
C ARG A 627 -4.01 24.50 22.26
N ARG A 628 -3.94 25.06 21.05
CA ARG A 628 -5.10 25.20 20.16
C ARG A 628 -5.67 23.86 19.70
N LEU A 629 -4.93 22.76 19.80
CA LEU A 629 -5.41 21.44 19.38
C LEU A 629 -6.14 20.76 20.55
N VAL A 630 -7.45 20.63 20.44
CA VAL A 630 -8.29 20.03 21.49
C VAL A 630 -8.71 18.64 21.05
N SER A 631 -8.34 17.62 21.83
CA SER A 631 -8.69 16.24 21.52
C SER A 631 -10.14 15.90 21.86
N LYS A 632 -10.72 14.97 21.09
CA LYS A 632 -12.07 14.45 21.36
C LYS A 632 -12.24 13.94 22.80
N PRO A 633 -11.30 13.15 23.39
CA PRO A 633 -11.42 12.74 24.78
C PRO A 633 -11.50 13.92 25.77
N GLN A 634 -10.73 14.99 25.55
CA GLN A 634 -10.79 16.21 26.40
C GLN A 634 -12.15 16.90 26.32
N LEU A 635 -12.82 16.87 25.17
CA LEU A 635 -14.18 17.39 25.02
C LEU A 635 -15.18 16.48 25.74
N ASP A 636 -15.06 15.16 25.55
CA ASP A 636 -15.90 14.14 26.15
C ASP A 636 -15.81 14.14 27.70
N GLU A 637 -14.71 14.64 28.29
CA GLU A 637 -14.56 14.72 29.75
C GLU A 637 -15.65 15.57 30.42
N ASN A 638 -16.16 16.59 29.72
CA ASN A 638 -17.25 17.44 30.21
C ASN A 638 -18.58 16.68 30.32
N PHE A 639 -18.67 15.50 29.72
CA PHE A 639 -19.88 14.67 29.63
C PHE A 639 -19.68 13.29 30.29
N LYS A 640 -18.72 13.12 31.20
CA LYS A 640 -18.46 11.85 31.91
C LYS A 640 -19.68 11.25 32.62
N LYS A 641 -20.65 12.09 33.02
CA LYS A 641 -21.91 11.67 33.65
C LYS A 641 -22.96 11.15 32.65
N MET A 642 -22.75 11.37 31.35
CA MET A 642 -23.65 10.95 30.28
C MET A 642 -23.35 9.51 29.84
N ARG A 643 -24.40 8.79 29.43
CA ARG A 643 -24.26 7.45 28.86
C ARG A 643 -23.49 7.51 27.53
N ARG A 644 -22.60 6.53 27.30
CA ARG A 644 -21.66 6.54 26.14
C ARG A 644 -22.37 6.49 24.78
N ASP A 645 -23.49 5.80 24.68
CA ASP A 645 -24.35 5.72 23.50
C ASP A 645 -25.04 7.06 23.19
N THR A 646 -25.55 7.75 24.21
CA THR A 646 -26.12 9.10 24.07
C THR A 646 -25.07 10.09 23.60
N LEU A 647 -23.89 10.08 24.21
CA LEU A 647 -22.77 10.93 23.79
C LEU A 647 -22.34 10.63 22.35
N ALA A 648 -22.30 9.34 21.96
CA ALA A 648 -22.02 8.96 20.59
C ALA A 648 -23.08 9.43 19.60
N GLN A 649 -24.37 9.47 19.99
CA GLN A 649 -25.45 10.04 19.18
C GLN A 649 -25.28 11.55 18.98
N LEU A 650 -24.97 12.31 20.03
CA LEU A 650 -24.71 13.77 19.95
C LEU A 650 -23.56 14.09 18.99
N TRP A 651 -22.52 13.26 18.99
CA TRP A 651 -21.43 13.39 18.03
C TRP A 651 -21.83 13.00 16.60
N ARG A 652 -22.72 12.03 16.42
CA ARG A 652 -23.19 11.57 15.11
C ARG A 652 -24.16 12.52 14.44
N ASN A 653 -25.01 13.20 15.19
CA ASN A 653 -26.00 14.14 14.65
C ASN A 653 -25.49 15.59 14.65
N GLY A 654 -24.35 15.86 15.32
CA GLY A 654 -23.75 17.19 15.40
C GLY A 654 -24.34 18.08 16.49
N ASP A 655 -25.31 17.61 17.28
CA ASP A 655 -25.91 18.41 18.36
C ASP A 655 -24.91 18.75 19.47
N ILE A 656 -23.84 17.95 19.60
CA ILE A 656 -22.74 18.23 20.54
C ILE A 656 -22.13 19.63 20.36
N PHE A 657 -22.18 20.21 19.15
CA PHE A 657 -21.64 21.54 18.87
C PHE A 657 -22.53 22.69 19.38
N LYS A 658 -23.75 22.39 19.84
CA LYS A 658 -24.67 23.35 20.47
C LYS A 658 -24.45 23.47 21.98
N ASP A 659 -23.68 22.57 22.57
CA ASP A 659 -23.42 22.54 24.01
C ASP A 659 -22.40 23.59 24.46
N LYS A 660 -22.71 24.33 25.54
CA LYS A 660 -21.85 25.40 26.09
C LYS A 660 -20.41 24.97 26.36
N PRO A 661 -20.12 23.78 26.94
CA PRO A 661 -18.73 23.32 27.13
C PRO A 661 -17.93 23.24 25.83
N ILE A 662 -18.56 22.84 24.73
CA ILE A 662 -17.92 22.73 23.42
C ILE A 662 -17.73 24.13 22.82
N ILE A 663 -18.77 24.97 22.81
CA ILE A 663 -18.74 26.35 22.30
C ILE A 663 -17.67 27.18 23.02
N ASN A 664 -17.49 26.97 24.33
CA ASN A 664 -16.50 27.70 25.10
C ASN A 664 -15.06 27.28 24.77
N ARG A 665 -14.85 26.01 24.41
CA ARG A 665 -13.50 25.44 24.17
C ARG A 665 -13.04 25.57 22.71
N LEU A 666 -13.95 25.41 21.75
CA LEU A 666 -13.63 25.38 20.32
C LEU A 666 -13.72 26.76 19.67
N ARG A 667 -12.87 26.98 18.67
CA ARG A 667 -12.88 28.19 17.84
C ARG A 667 -13.74 27.97 16.61
N ARG A 668 -14.67 28.89 16.37
CA ARG A 668 -15.45 28.95 15.14
C ARG A 668 -14.64 29.68 14.07
N VAL A 669 -14.57 29.09 12.88
CA VAL A 669 -13.79 29.55 11.74
C VAL A 669 -14.74 30.15 10.71
N SER A 670 -14.41 31.33 10.19
CA SER A 670 -15.12 31.94 9.07
C SER A 670 -14.72 31.27 7.76
N GLY A 671 -15.68 31.13 6.86
CA GLY A 671 -15.50 30.47 5.59
C GLY A 671 -16.44 30.96 4.51
N THR A 672 -16.26 30.43 3.31
CA THR A 672 -17.17 30.62 2.18
C THR A 672 -17.52 29.29 1.56
N ILE A 673 -18.70 29.20 0.97
CA ILE A 673 -19.11 28.09 0.11
C ILE A 673 -19.11 28.60 -1.34
N GLU A 674 -18.34 27.94 -2.19
CA GLU A 674 -18.19 28.27 -3.62
C GLU A 674 -18.31 26.97 -4.42
N GLN A 675 -19.24 26.91 -5.38
CA GLN A 675 -19.45 25.73 -6.24
C GLN A 675 -19.69 24.42 -5.46
N GLY A 676 -20.32 24.50 -4.28
CA GLY A 676 -20.59 23.34 -3.42
C GLY A 676 -19.39 22.86 -2.59
N GLU A 677 -18.23 23.52 -2.68
CA GLU A 677 -17.07 23.27 -1.81
C GLU A 677 -17.02 24.29 -0.66
N VAL A 678 -16.59 23.84 0.52
CA VAL A 678 -16.45 24.67 1.72
C VAL A 678 -15.00 25.10 1.86
N PHE A 679 -14.76 26.40 2.07
CA PHE A 679 -13.44 26.98 2.29
C PHE A 679 -13.36 27.63 3.68
N ALA A 680 -12.26 27.40 4.39
CA ALA A 680 -11.90 28.18 5.57
C ALA A 680 -11.07 29.39 5.15
N ASN A 681 -11.43 30.58 5.65
CA ASN A 681 -10.85 31.84 5.23
C ASN A 681 -9.93 32.42 6.31
N TYR A 682 -8.68 32.69 5.93
CA TYR A 682 -7.66 33.30 6.79
C TYR A 682 -6.97 34.43 6.01
N GLY A 683 -7.41 35.67 6.21
CA GLY A 683 -6.99 36.79 5.38
C GLY A 683 -7.37 36.55 3.91
N ASN A 684 -6.38 36.58 3.02
CA ASN A 684 -6.56 36.29 1.59
C ASN A 684 -6.49 34.78 1.25
N LEU A 685 -6.16 33.94 2.23
CA LEU A 685 -5.97 32.50 2.02
C LEU A 685 -7.30 31.75 2.17
N LYS A 686 -7.70 31.01 1.13
CA LYS A 686 -8.84 30.09 1.12
C LYS A 686 -8.36 28.65 1.18
N ILE A 687 -8.75 27.90 2.21
CA ILE A 687 -8.30 26.53 2.43
C ILE A 687 -9.47 25.58 2.29
N PRO A 688 -9.43 24.57 1.40
CA PRO A 688 -10.56 23.69 1.18
C PRO A 688 -10.78 22.76 2.38
N VAL A 689 -12.02 22.66 2.86
CA VAL A 689 -12.42 21.83 4.00
C VAL A 689 -13.62 20.97 3.60
N ARG A 690 -13.66 19.71 4.03
CA ARG A 690 -14.78 18.84 3.69
C ARG A 690 -15.90 18.99 4.73
N PRO A 691 -17.18 19.10 4.34
CA PRO A 691 -18.28 19.00 5.30
C PRO A 691 -18.26 17.64 6.01
N ALA A 692 -18.41 17.64 7.33
CA ALA A 692 -18.53 16.39 8.10
C ALA A 692 -19.87 15.69 7.84
N PHE A 693 -20.92 16.47 7.55
CA PHE A 693 -22.25 16.01 7.20
C PHE A 693 -22.65 16.63 5.86
N LEU A 694 -22.93 15.80 4.85
CA LEU A 694 -23.32 16.26 3.50
C LEU A 694 -24.71 16.90 3.47
N ALA A 695 -25.57 16.60 4.45
CA ALA A 695 -26.89 17.18 4.57
C ALA A 695 -26.80 18.63 5.08
N GLY A 696 -27.26 19.60 4.28
CA GLY A 696 -27.36 21.01 4.68
C GLY A 696 -26.50 21.99 3.88
N ILE A 697 -25.72 21.54 2.91
CA ILE A 697 -25.01 22.44 1.99
C ILE A 697 -25.96 22.86 0.86
N ARG A 698 -26.17 24.17 0.72
CA ARG A 698 -26.97 24.73 -0.38
C ARG A 698 -26.16 24.62 -1.66
N SER A 699 -26.70 23.94 -2.67
CA SER A 699 -26.10 23.84 -4.00
C SER A 699 -26.48 25.07 -4.83
N GLY A 700 -25.73 26.15 -4.70
CA GLY A 700 -25.90 27.38 -5.48
C GLY A 700 -24.57 27.88 -6.05
N TYR A 701 -24.64 28.67 -7.12
CA TYR A 701 -23.48 29.34 -7.72
C TYR A 701 -23.03 30.60 -6.95
N SER A 702 -23.80 31.02 -5.94
CA SER A 702 -23.49 32.18 -5.11
C SER A 702 -22.40 31.88 -4.08
N THR A 703 -21.50 32.83 -3.85
CA THR A 703 -20.55 32.78 -2.74
C THR A 703 -21.29 33.04 -1.43
N GLU A 704 -21.58 31.99 -0.67
CA GLU A 704 -22.27 32.11 0.62
C GLU A 704 -21.26 32.19 1.76
N ARG A 705 -21.43 33.17 2.65
CA ARG A 705 -20.60 33.28 3.87
C ARG A 705 -21.10 32.31 4.92
N VAL A 706 -20.17 31.56 5.49
CA VAL A 706 -20.48 30.55 6.50
C VAL A 706 -19.48 30.61 7.65
N SER A 707 -19.88 29.99 8.75
CA SER A 707 -19.03 29.78 9.91
C SER A 707 -19.21 28.36 10.42
N PHE A 708 -18.13 27.74 10.91
CA PHE A 708 -18.14 26.32 11.33
C PHE A 708 -17.02 26.00 12.33
N TYR A 709 -17.11 24.84 13.00
CA TYR A 709 -16.00 24.28 13.79
C TYR A 709 -15.11 23.40 12.93
N LEU A 710 -13.81 23.51 13.12
CA LEU A 710 -12.83 22.73 12.37
C LEU A 710 -12.36 21.51 13.16
N GLY A 711 -12.41 20.34 12.53
CA GLY A 711 -11.82 19.10 13.03
C GLY A 711 -10.80 18.52 12.04
N PHE A 712 -9.79 17.83 12.57
CA PHE A 712 -8.74 17.21 11.79
C PHE A 712 -8.92 15.68 11.79
N ALA A 713 -9.07 15.12 10.59
CA ALA A 713 -9.19 13.68 10.36
C ALA A 713 -8.05 13.18 9.46
N ILE A 714 -7.80 11.86 9.46
CA ILE A 714 -6.68 11.26 8.70
C ILE A 714 -6.84 11.39 7.17
N ASN A 715 -8.03 11.75 6.68
CA ASN A 715 -8.28 12.06 5.26
C ASN A 715 -8.38 13.56 4.97
N GLY A 716 -8.11 14.42 5.95
CA GLY A 716 -8.10 15.87 5.80
C GLY A 716 -8.97 16.63 6.80
N PRO A 717 -9.03 17.97 6.67
CA PRO A 717 -9.81 18.82 7.54
C PRO A 717 -11.31 18.70 7.27
N LEU A 718 -12.11 18.74 8.35
CA LEU A 718 -13.55 18.61 8.36
C LEU A 718 -14.24 19.84 8.98
N ALA A 719 -15.33 20.28 8.35
CA ALA A 719 -16.19 21.35 8.83
C ALA A 719 -17.42 20.77 9.53
N TYR A 720 -17.62 21.13 10.79
CA TYR A 720 -18.72 20.72 11.65
C TYR A 720 -19.62 21.90 11.98
N ASP A 721 -20.92 21.66 12.12
CA ASP A 721 -21.92 22.70 12.50
C ASP A 721 -21.80 23.96 11.62
N ILE A 722 -21.91 23.75 10.31
CA ILE A 722 -21.88 24.84 9.31
C ILE A 722 -23.15 25.67 9.48
N GLN A 723 -22.97 26.96 9.78
CA GLN A 723 -24.05 27.94 9.85
C GLN A 723 -23.81 29.01 8.78
N TYR A 724 -24.89 29.42 8.12
CA TYR A 724 -24.86 30.50 7.14
C TYR A 724 -24.95 31.82 7.86
N ASP A 725 -24.08 32.76 7.48
CA ASP A 725 -24.18 34.13 7.94
C ASP A 725 -25.37 34.76 7.20
N ASN A 726 -26.36 35.29 7.93
CA ASN A 726 -27.52 35.99 7.37
C ASN A 726 -27.17 37.42 6.95
#